data_AF-M2PNC5-F1
#
_entry.id   AF-M2PNC5-F1
#
_cell.length_a   1.000
_cell.length_b   1.000
_cell.length_c   1.000
_cell.angle_alpha   90.00
_cell.angle_beta   90.00
_cell.angle_gamma   90.00
#
_symmetry.space_group_name_H-M   'P 1'
#
loop_
_entity.id
_entity.type
_entity.pdbx_description
1 polymer ?
#
loop_
_entity_poly.entity_id
_entity_poly.type
_entity_poly.pdbx_seq_one_letter_code
_entity_poly.pdbx_strand_id
1 'polypeptide(L)'
;MIQNKPTYVSLFSSAGVGCYGFKLEGFECIATNELLEKRLNIQKINKKCKFESGYIAADIKENATKNLIYGEIKKWDKLGNDRVDVVIATPPCQGMSVANHKKKDKEIERNSLIKESVDLIKNINPRFFVFENVAAFWKTGCLDKTGCVVTIGEMITEELGGSYLIHNEVLNFKNYGSNSSRTRTLVIGVDKKFSDDISAIELMPDYTVEKTLFEVIGNMKSLNWGEYDSEDFFHSFRTYPKHMLPWIEHLEEGQSAFNNKSDELKPHRIVNGELVINKSKNADKYTRQIYNKVAPCIHTRNDQMASQNTVHPIDNRVFSIRELMRMMTIPDSFKWLDYDLSYLNQLSVVEKQKISKKEEMNIRQSIGEAVPTAIFQQIAAKIKQFLLLPKLTYRDIKEIIEENKLDENGNLKKYLHENKNRLSLSTLSMIIEYANAKRQKNSAYFTNKHIVQDIFENLPELEAEEISIIEPSVGSGNFLPFIFKKYANKKLVNLTLVDIDEYAIETLKILYDEKNIPSNFKIRFVCDDYMDYRHDKVDLIIGNPPFSKISGSYRNKLLKNNFNKNSTNLAEFILEKAISSARYISMILPKTILNTPEFKDTRDLLITNRIDSIIDFGENGFKGVLVETINLVIDCNQTPMYTKIISTTLGISINQKSKYIFDDNLPYWIIYRNDFFDEVFRKMKFGIFDVFRDRQITNGNTSLNRTDKYQIRVLKSRNILDTGKIVTIEGYDSFIDIETVSKLTVNKFFNDTGVYLTPNMTYKPRIIKKDKGYVVNGSVAVLIPKEENININQNQLDYISSDEFRKFYRIARNYQTRSLNVDKTSCYWFGVNTDLKFEAGGKND
;
A
#
# COMPACT_ATOMS: atom_id res chain seq x y z
N MET A 1 5.26 3.54 25.15
CA MET A 1 5.71 4.90 25.52
C MET A 1 5.99 4.96 27.01
N ILE A 2 7.10 5.59 27.37
CA ILE A 2 7.50 5.81 28.77
C ILE A 2 7.32 7.28 29.12
N GLN A 3 6.45 7.60 30.08
CA GLN A 3 6.18 8.99 30.49
C GLN A 3 5.84 9.90 29.29
N ASN A 4 4.97 9.45 28.38
CA ASN A 4 4.61 10.13 27.12
C ASN A 4 5.79 10.39 26.16
N LYS A 5 6.92 9.71 26.33
CA LYS A 5 8.01 9.69 25.35
C LYS A 5 7.96 8.40 24.53
N PRO A 6 7.87 8.50 23.20
CA PRO A 6 8.08 7.37 22.32
C PRO A 6 9.49 6.79 22.47
N THR A 7 9.63 5.50 22.15
CA THR A 7 10.83 4.71 22.34
C THR A 7 11.28 4.07 21.03
N TYR A 8 12.59 3.83 20.87
CA TYR A 8 13.07 3.15 19.67
C TYR A 8 14.27 2.25 19.92
N VAL A 9 14.43 1.27 19.03
CA VAL A 9 15.61 0.42 18.90
C VAL A 9 16.25 0.69 17.53
N SER A 10 17.58 0.80 17.49
CA SER A 10 18.34 1.13 16.28
C SER A 10 19.36 0.04 15.96
N LEU A 11 19.15 -0.68 14.86
CA LEU A 11 20.00 -1.77 14.39
C LEU A 11 20.89 -1.29 13.24
N PHE A 12 22.13 -1.78 13.19
CA PHE A 12 23.15 -1.34 12.22
C PHE A 12 23.37 0.17 12.24
N SER A 13 23.43 0.72 13.46
CA SER A 13 23.22 2.15 13.73
C SER A 13 24.36 3.08 13.29
N SER A 14 25.51 2.56 12.84
CA SER A 14 26.70 3.33 12.45
C SER A 14 27.10 4.33 13.56
N ALA A 15 27.47 5.56 13.24
CA ALA A 15 27.71 6.61 14.25
C ALA A 15 26.43 7.23 14.83
N GLY A 16 25.25 6.75 14.41
CA GLY A 16 23.96 7.22 14.90
C GLY A 16 23.44 8.50 14.24
N VAL A 17 24.03 8.96 13.13
CA VAL A 17 23.66 10.22 12.44
C VAL A 17 22.18 10.26 12.02
N GLY A 18 21.69 9.23 11.34
CA GLY A 18 20.29 9.19 10.88
C GLY A 18 19.33 9.17 12.06
N CYS A 19 19.49 8.21 12.96
CA CYS A 19 18.63 8.05 14.13
C CYS A 19 18.81 9.13 15.21
N TYR A 20 19.73 10.08 15.03
CA TYR A 20 19.76 11.30 15.83
C TYR A 20 18.50 12.14 15.59
N GLY A 21 17.84 12.02 14.43
CA GLY A 21 16.55 12.64 14.17
C GLY A 21 15.46 12.22 15.16
N PHE A 22 15.43 10.94 15.55
CA PHE A 22 14.52 10.45 16.59
C PHE A 22 14.81 11.09 17.95
N LYS A 23 16.09 11.30 18.27
CA LYS A 23 16.49 11.99 19.49
C LYS A 23 16.08 13.46 19.48
N LEU A 24 16.21 14.16 18.35
CA LEU A 24 15.72 15.54 18.20
C LEU A 24 14.21 15.64 18.44
N GLU A 25 13.45 14.63 18.00
CA GLU A 25 12.01 14.54 18.26
C GLU A 25 11.67 14.05 19.68
N GLY A 26 12.66 13.85 20.56
CA GLY A 26 12.46 13.50 21.96
C GLY A 26 12.14 12.03 22.22
N PHE A 27 12.46 11.13 21.28
CA PHE A 27 12.38 9.70 21.52
C PHE A 27 13.49 9.23 22.47
N GLU A 28 13.17 8.23 23.27
CA GLU A 28 14.12 7.54 24.14
C GLU A 28 14.69 6.30 23.42
N CYS A 29 16.01 6.22 23.25
CA CYS A 29 16.64 5.04 22.66
C CYS A 29 16.77 3.94 23.71
N ILE A 30 16.06 2.83 23.50
CA ILE A 30 16.12 1.64 24.34
C ILE A 30 17.47 0.96 24.14
N ALA A 31 17.76 0.58 22.90
CA ALA A 31 18.98 -0.12 22.54
C ALA A 31 19.46 0.31 21.15
N THR A 32 20.77 0.35 20.99
CA THR A 32 21.43 0.59 19.71
C THR A 32 22.50 -0.46 19.49
N ASN A 33 22.48 -1.11 18.33
CA ASN A 33 23.45 -2.12 17.94
C ASN A 33 24.29 -1.63 16.75
N GLU A 34 25.60 -1.77 16.88
CA GLU A 34 26.59 -1.42 15.86
C GLU A 34 27.81 -2.30 16.07
N LEU A 35 28.37 -2.87 14.99
CA LEU A 35 29.52 -3.77 15.10
C LEU A 35 30.80 -3.02 15.53
N LEU A 36 31.00 -1.80 15.05
CA LEU A 36 32.23 -1.04 15.29
C LEU A 36 32.13 -0.16 16.53
N GLU A 37 32.84 -0.52 17.59
CA GLU A 37 32.87 0.21 18.87
C GLU A 37 33.22 1.70 18.71
N LYS A 38 34.19 2.03 17.84
CA LYS A 38 34.56 3.43 17.55
C LYS A 38 33.40 4.30 17.05
N ARG A 39 32.39 3.70 16.41
CA ARG A 39 31.17 4.41 15.95
C ARG A 39 30.14 4.49 17.06
N LEU A 40 30.03 3.44 17.86
CA LEU A 40 29.18 3.42 19.05
C LEU A 40 29.62 4.47 20.08
N ASN A 41 30.94 4.73 20.21
CA ASN A 41 31.47 5.78 21.07
C ASN A 41 31.00 7.18 20.66
N ILE A 42 30.79 7.45 19.37
CA ILE A 42 30.18 8.71 18.91
C ILE A 42 28.72 8.80 19.41
N GLN A 43 27.99 7.69 19.41
CA GLN A 43 26.62 7.65 19.96
C GLN A 43 26.59 7.88 21.49
N LYS A 44 27.64 7.46 22.22
CA LYS A 44 27.82 7.72 23.65
C LYS A 44 28.07 9.20 23.93
N ILE A 45 28.94 9.85 23.16
CA ILE A 45 29.18 11.31 23.22
C ILE A 45 27.85 12.07 23.05
N ASN A 46 27.02 11.62 22.11
CA ASN A 46 25.70 12.19 21.86
C ASN A 46 24.63 11.76 22.87
N LYS A 47 24.95 10.97 23.91
CA LYS A 47 24.01 10.46 24.93
C LYS A 47 22.75 9.84 24.34
N LYS A 48 22.90 9.08 23.25
CA LYS A 48 21.79 8.49 22.49
C LYS A 48 20.91 7.57 23.35
N CYS A 49 21.51 6.61 24.06
CA CYS A 49 20.78 5.72 24.96
C CYS A 49 20.82 6.28 26.38
N LYS A 50 19.73 6.06 27.14
CA LYS A 50 19.64 6.48 28.54
C LYS A 50 20.56 5.66 29.45
N PHE A 51 20.76 4.38 29.12
CA PHE A 51 21.55 3.44 29.91
C PHE A 51 22.75 2.95 29.11
N GLU A 52 23.89 2.76 29.79
CA GLU A 52 25.10 2.19 29.18
C GLU A 52 24.86 0.80 28.58
N SER A 53 24.01 -0.01 29.22
CA SER A 53 23.60 -1.34 28.72
C SER A 53 22.86 -1.30 27.38
N GLY A 54 22.33 -0.14 26.99
CA GLY A 54 21.69 0.08 25.69
C GLY A 54 22.67 0.27 24.53
N TYR A 55 23.98 0.41 24.78
CA TYR A 55 25.01 0.52 23.75
C TYR A 55 25.66 -0.84 23.48
N ILE A 56 25.28 -1.50 22.39
CA ILE A 56 25.66 -2.89 22.11
C ILE A 56 26.63 -2.98 20.92
N ALA A 57 27.93 -3.09 21.22
CA ALA A 57 29.01 -3.27 20.25
C ALA A 57 29.24 -4.76 19.93
N ALA A 58 28.37 -5.38 19.13
CA ALA A 58 28.45 -6.82 18.85
C ALA A 58 27.79 -7.21 17.51
N ASP A 59 28.13 -8.39 17.00
CA ASP A 59 27.50 -8.95 15.78
C ASP A 59 26.06 -9.38 16.09
N ILE A 60 25.12 -8.81 15.36
CA ILE A 60 23.68 -9.05 15.50
C ILE A 60 23.25 -10.49 15.20
N LYS A 61 24.08 -11.24 14.45
CA LYS A 61 23.83 -12.66 14.16
C LYS A 61 23.89 -13.52 15.42
N GLU A 62 24.65 -13.11 16.42
CA GLU A 62 24.84 -13.87 17.65
C GLU A 62 23.60 -13.79 18.55
N ASN A 63 23.15 -14.94 19.05
CA ASN A 63 22.04 -14.99 20.01
C ASN A 63 22.36 -14.21 21.30
N ALA A 64 23.62 -14.14 21.72
CA ALA A 64 24.05 -13.33 22.85
C ALA A 64 23.73 -11.84 22.63
N THR A 65 24.02 -11.31 21.43
CA THR A 65 23.69 -9.94 21.04
C THR A 65 22.18 -9.68 21.08
N LYS A 66 21.38 -10.59 20.50
CA LYS A 66 19.90 -10.49 20.53
C LYS A 66 19.38 -10.49 21.97
N ASN A 67 19.93 -11.34 22.84
CA ASN A 67 19.58 -11.39 24.25
C ASN A 67 19.90 -10.11 25.01
N LEU A 68 20.98 -9.39 24.66
CA LEU A 68 21.26 -8.06 25.22
C LEU A 68 20.18 -7.05 24.84
N ILE A 69 19.75 -7.05 23.57
CA ILE A 69 18.66 -6.18 23.08
C ILE A 69 17.36 -6.50 23.83
N TYR A 70 16.98 -7.77 23.92
CA TYR A 70 15.77 -8.19 24.65
C TYR A 70 15.85 -7.89 26.14
N GLY A 71 17.02 -8.06 26.75
CA GLY A 71 17.27 -7.73 28.15
C GLY A 71 17.04 -6.25 28.44
N GLU A 72 17.51 -5.38 27.56
CA GLU A 72 17.26 -3.94 27.68
C GLU A 72 15.78 -3.62 27.47
N ILE A 73 15.11 -4.17 26.45
CA ILE A 73 13.65 -3.99 26.26
C ILE A 73 12.87 -4.40 27.51
N LYS A 74 13.19 -5.55 28.13
CA LYS A 74 12.57 -6.01 29.37
C LYS A 74 12.84 -5.10 30.55
N LYS A 75 14.00 -4.45 30.59
CA LYS A 75 14.31 -3.43 31.61
C LYS A 75 13.43 -2.19 31.43
N TRP A 76 13.23 -1.73 30.20
CA TRP A 76 12.33 -0.59 29.91
C TRP A 76 10.87 -0.92 30.19
N ASP A 77 10.43 -2.15 29.93
CA ASP A 77 9.11 -2.65 30.32
C ASP A 77 8.87 -2.52 31.84
N LYS A 78 9.84 -2.95 32.66
CA LYS A 78 9.81 -2.75 34.12
C LYS A 78 9.80 -1.28 34.57
N LEU A 79 10.26 -0.36 33.72
CA LEU A 79 10.21 1.09 33.96
C LEU A 79 8.89 1.72 33.49
N GLY A 80 7.94 0.90 33.03
CA GLY A 80 6.63 1.33 32.57
C GLY A 80 6.53 1.60 31.06
N ASN A 81 7.51 1.18 30.25
CA ASN A 81 7.36 1.22 28.80
C ASN A 81 6.58 0.00 28.31
N ASP A 82 5.32 0.20 27.95
CA ASP A 82 4.42 -0.88 27.56
C ASP A 82 4.82 -1.64 26.28
N ARG A 83 5.51 -0.97 25.34
CA ARG A 83 5.93 -1.56 24.07
C ARG A 83 7.02 -0.72 23.40
N VAL A 84 7.89 -1.36 22.60
CA VAL A 84 8.79 -0.63 21.69
C VAL A 84 7.96 0.08 20.62
N ASP A 85 8.12 1.40 20.49
CA ASP A 85 7.35 2.14 19.50
C ASP A 85 7.93 1.94 18.09
N VAL A 86 9.24 2.05 17.92
CA VAL A 86 9.88 1.95 16.60
C VAL A 86 11.12 1.06 16.61
N VAL A 87 11.25 0.18 15.62
CA VAL A 87 12.54 -0.45 15.27
C VAL A 87 13.04 0.14 13.96
N ILE A 88 14.25 0.68 13.97
CA ILE A 88 14.92 1.20 12.77
C ILE A 88 16.08 0.27 12.43
N ALA A 89 16.19 -0.14 11.17
CA ALA A 89 17.28 -0.98 10.70
C ALA A 89 17.83 -0.51 9.36
N THR A 90 19.16 -0.39 9.29
CA THR A 90 19.91 -0.02 8.07
C THR A 90 20.94 -1.09 7.73
N PRO A 91 20.52 -2.34 7.47
CA PRO A 91 21.45 -3.45 7.30
C PRO A 91 22.37 -3.24 6.09
N PRO A 92 23.67 -3.52 6.23
CA PRO A 92 24.63 -3.31 5.15
C PRO A 92 24.38 -4.27 4.00
N CYS A 93 24.61 -3.78 2.79
CA CYS A 93 24.10 -4.39 1.58
C CYS A 93 25.15 -4.23 0.47
N GLN A 94 26.30 -4.88 0.68
CA GLN A 94 27.55 -4.63 -0.06
C GLN A 94 27.67 -5.37 -1.42
N GLY A 95 26.66 -6.15 -1.82
CA GLY A 95 26.63 -6.86 -3.12
C GLY A 95 25.87 -6.14 -4.24
N MET A 96 25.35 -4.93 -3.99
CA MET A 96 24.33 -4.29 -4.85
C MET A 96 24.76 -2.99 -5.55
N SER A 97 26.05 -2.65 -5.58
CA SER A 97 26.50 -1.50 -6.38
C SER A 97 26.53 -1.88 -7.86
N VAL A 98 26.00 -1.02 -8.72
CA VAL A 98 26.05 -1.11 -10.20
C VAL A 98 27.48 -1.36 -10.74
N ALA A 99 28.51 -1.10 -9.94
CA ALA A 99 29.92 -1.30 -10.28
C ALA A 99 30.46 -2.75 -10.11
N ASN A 100 29.75 -3.67 -9.44
CA ASN A 100 30.23 -5.04 -9.18
C ASN A 100 29.36 -6.09 -9.90
N HIS A 101 29.61 -6.29 -11.20
CA HIS A 101 28.92 -7.28 -12.05
C HIS A 101 29.35 -8.76 -11.84
N LYS A 102 29.92 -9.15 -10.68
CA LYS A 102 30.35 -10.54 -10.44
C LYS A 102 29.73 -11.11 -9.17
N LYS A 103 28.57 -11.77 -9.33
CA LYS A 103 27.89 -12.56 -8.31
C LYS A 103 28.84 -13.59 -7.70
N LYS A 104 29.14 -13.46 -6.40
CA LYS A 104 29.88 -14.48 -5.60
C LYS A 104 29.03 -14.93 -4.41
N ASP A 105 29.18 -16.17 -3.97
CA ASP A 105 28.41 -16.78 -2.86
C ASP A 105 28.42 -15.96 -1.54
N LYS A 106 29.49 -15.20 -1.27
CA LYS A 106 29.60 -14.30 -0.11
C LYS A 106 28.65 -13.09 -0.15
N GLU A 107 28.10 -12.74 -1.31
CA GLU A 107 27.18 -11.61 -1.47
C GLU A 107 25.76 -11.97 -1.02
N ILE A 108 25.35 -13.20 -1.27
CA ILE A 108 24.08 -13.75 -0.79
C ILE A 108 24.06 -13.78 0.75
N GLU A 109 25.16 -14.19 1.37
CA GLU A 109 25.29 -14.25 2.84
C GLU A 109 25.21 -12.87 3.51
N ARG A 110 25.69 -11.80 2.85
CA ARG A 110 25.57 -10.42 3.36
C ARG A 110 24.17 -9.86 3.18
N ASN A 111 23.51 -10.17 2.07
CA ASN A 111 22.09 -9.85 1.88
C ASN A 111 21.22 -10.53 2.93
N SER A 112 21.67 -11.62 3.56
CA SER A 112 20.96 -12.28 4.67
C SER A 112 20.94 -11.49 5.99
N LEU A 113 21.72 -10.41 6.17
CA LEU A 113 21.64 -9.61 7.42
C LEU A 113 20.29 -8.92 7.63
N ILE A 114 19.52 -8.71 6.55
CA ILE A 114 18.13 -8.26 6.67
C ILE A 114 17.26 -9.28 7.44
N LYS A 115 17.56 -10.58 7.32
CA LYS A 115 16.86 -11.65 8.04
C LYS A 115 16.97 -11.45 9.55
N GLU A 116 18.15 -11.11 10.04
CA GLU A 116 18.37 -10.82 11.47
C GLU A 116 17.50 -9.67 11.96
N SER A 117 17.31 -8.65 11.10
CA SER A 117 16.44 -7.51 11.40
C SER A 117 14.96 -7.91 11.41
N VAL A 118 14.54 -8.70 10.43
CA VAL A 118 13.16 -9.22 10.32
C VAL A 118 12.83 -10.12 11.51
N ASP A 119 13.71 -11.03 11.89
CA ASP A 119 13.55 -11.89 13.06
C ASP A 119 13.47 -11.07 14.35
N LEU A 120 14.30 -10.04 14.51
CA LEU A 120 14.21 -9.12 15.64
C LEU A 120 12.88 -8.35 15.65
N ILE A 121 12.42 -7.81 14.52
CA ILE A 121 11.13 -7.11 14.45
C ILE A 121 9.98 -8.05 14.79
N LYS A 122 10.00 -9.29 14.31
CA LYS A 122 8.98 -10.31 14.61
C LYS A 122 8.91 -10.61 16.11
N ASN A 123 10.05 -10.72 16.77
CA ASN A 123 10.13 -11.03 18.21
C ASN A 123 9.88 -9.81 19.11
N ILE A 124 10.43 -8.65 18.77
CA ILE A 124 10.22 -7.38 19.50
C ILE A 124 8.76 -6.94 19.35
N ASN A 125 8.17 -7.21 18.19
CA ASN A 125 6.84 -6.79 17.80
C ASN A 125 6.61 -5.28 18.06
N PRO A 126 7.36 -4.35 17.42
CA PRO A 126 7.18 -2.91 17.64
C PRO A 126 5.86 -2.37 17.06
N ARG A 127 5.46 -1.14 17.41
CA ARG A 127 4.29 -0.51 16.76
C ARG A 127 4.58 -0.16 15.29
N PHE A 128 5.82 0.26 15.02
CA PHE A 128 6.31 0.62 13.72
C PHE A 128 7.69 0.00 13.45
N PHE A 129 8.01 -0.27 12.19
CA PHE A 129 9.38 -0.50 11.78
C PHE A 129 9.76 0.35 10.57
N VAL A 130 11.04 0.67 10.46
CA VAL A 130 11.61 1.43 9.35
C VAL A 130 12.87 0.73 8.85
N PHE A 131 12.87 0.34 7.58
CA PHE A 131 14.08 -0.02 6.86
C PHE A 131 14.50 1.12 5.93
N GLU A 132 15.80 1.41 5.89
CA GLU A 132 16.40 2.20 4.82
C GLU A 132 17.51 1.37 4.15
N ASN A 133 17.55 1.41 2.82
CA ASN A 133 18.59 0.75 2.05
C ASN A 133 18.72 1.31 0.62
N VAL A 134 19.68 0.78 -0.16
CA VAL A 134 19.92 1.15 -1.56
C VAL A 134 18.69 0.93 -2.45
N ALA A 135 18.56 1.68 -3.55
CA ALA A 135 17.37 1.67 -4.42
C ALA A 135 16.97 0.29 -4.98
N ALA A 136 17.92 -0.63 -5.15
CA ALA A 136 17.67 -1.98 -5.65
C ALA A 136 17.19 -2.97 -4.57
N PHE A 137 17.12 -2.54 -3.30
CA PHE A 137 16.92 -3.40 -2.13
C PHE A 137 15.70 -4.32 -2.26
N TRP A 138 14.53 -3.76 -2.55
CA TRP A 138 13.27 -4.52 -2.56
C TRP A 138 13.29 -5.71 -3.52
N LYS A 139 13.91 -5.55 -4.69
CA LYS A 139 13.96 -6.55 -5.77
C LYS A 139 15.19 -7.46 -5.71
N THR A 140 16.06 -7.28 -4.72
CA THR A 140 17.30 -8.06 -4.64
C THR A 140 17.04 -9.42 -4.02
N GLY A 141 17.70 -10.46 -4.54
CA GLY A 141 17.64 -11.82 -4.00
C GLY A 141 18.37 -11.98 -2.66
N CYS A 142 17.74 -12.71 -1.74
CA CYS A 142 18.30 -13.21 -0.49
C CYS A 142 17.90 -14.69 -0.29
N LEU A 143 18.47 -15.34 0.73
CA LEU A 143 18.03 -16.69 1.14
C LEU A 143 16.94 -16.58 2.18
N ASP A 144 15.86 -17.33 1.99
CA ASP A 144 14.83 -17.53 3.00
C ASP A 144 15.28 -18.50 4.11
N LYS A 145 14.33 -19.02 4.92
CA LYS A 145 14.61 -20.00 5.97
C LYS A 145 14.87 -21.42 5.43
N THR A 146 14.44 -21.71 4.21
CA THR A 146 14.59 -23.02 3.55
C THR A 146 15.83 -23.09 2.66
N GLY A 147 16.52 -21.96 2.45
CA GLY A 147 17.66 -21.83 1.54
C GLY A 147 17.26 -21.55 0.10
N CYS A 148 16.00 -21.25 -0.17
CA CYS A 148 15.53 -20.82 -1.48
C CYS A 148 15.85 -19.34 -1.71
N VAL A 149 16.14 -19.00 -2.98
CA VAL A 149 16.37 -17.61 -3.38
C VAL A 149 15.03 -16.94 -3.60
N VAL A 150 14.71 -15.98 -2.74
CA VAL A 150 13.54 -15.10 -2.84
C VAL A 150 14.00 -13.66 -2.87
N THR A 151 13.17 -12.73 -3.33
CA THR A 151 13.49 -11.30 -3.16
C THR A 151 13.36 -10.88 -1.70
N ILE A 152 14.13 -9.86 -1.29
CA ILE A 152 14.02 -9.29 0.05
C ILE A 152 12.60 -8.78 0.32
N GLY A 153 11.96 -8.17 -0.67
CA GLY A 153 10.57 -7.72 -0.58
C GLY A 153 9.58 -8.87 -0.31
N GLU A 154 9.73 -10.00 -1.01
CA GLU A 154 8.93 -11.21 -0.75
C GLU A 154 9.14 -11.73 0.67
N MET A 155 10.40 -11.85 1.12
CA MET A 155 10.71 -12.32 2.47
C MET A 155 10.14 -11.42 3.57
N ILE A 156 10.29 -10.09 3.43
CA ILE A 156 9.71 -9.12 4.37
C ILE A 156 8.17 -9.25 4.39
N THR A 157 7.55 -9.38 3.23
CA THR A 157 6.09 -9.48 3.10
C THR A 157 5.57 -10.78 3.69
N GLU A 158 6.24 -11.90 3.44
CA GLU A 158 5.87 -13.21 3.98
C GLU A 158 6.01 -13.26 5.52
N GLU A 159 7.13 -12.77 6.05
CA GLU A 159 7.45 -12.90 7.47
C GLU A 159 6.75 -11.85 8.35
N LEU A 160 6.52 -10.63 7.83
CA LEU A 160 5.96 -9.50 8.59
C LEU A 160 4.57 -9.07 8.12
N GLY A 161 4.18 -9.34 6.87
CA GLY A 161 2.90 -8.90 6.29
C GLY A 161 1.66 -9.51 6.96
N GLY A 162 1.82 -10.59 7.73
CA GLY A 162 0.78 -11.10 8.62
C GLY A 162 0.40 -10.11 9.74
N SER A 163 1.39 -9.43 10.32
CA SER A 163 1.23 -8.54 11.49
C SER A 163 1.27 -7.05 11.16
N TYR A 164 1.89 -6.67 10.03
CA TYR A 164 2.09 -5.28 9.63
C TYR A 164 1.45 -4.99 8.27
N LEU A 165 0.94 -3.78 8.09
CA LEU A 165 0.78 -3.17 6.78
C LEU A 165 2.11 -2.54 6.39
N ILE A 166 2.65 -2.95 5.24
CA ILE A 166 4.00 -2.61 4.81
C ILE A 166 3.90 -1.78 3.54
N HIS A 167 4.50 -0.60 3.56
CA HIS A 167 4.65 0.24 2.38
C HIS A 167 6.13 0.43 2.06
N ASN A 168 6.48 0.39 0.78
CA ASN A 168 7.84 0.64 0.32
C ASN A 168 7.86 1.63 -0.84
N GLU A 169 8.88 2.48 -0.87
CA GLU A 169 9.05 3.47 -1.93
C GLU A 169 10.53 3.74 -2.21
N VAL A 170 10.88 3.95 -3.48
CA VAL A 170 12.21 4.39 -3.90
C VAL A 170 12.21 5.91 -4.03
N LEU A 171 12.89 6.58 -3.10
CA LEU A 171 12.95 8.03 -3.01
C LEU A 171 14.35 8.54 -3.32
N ASN A 172 14.46 9.70 -3.99
CA ASN A 172 15.70 10.48 -3.94
C ASN A 172 15.60 11.49 -2.81
N PHE A 173 16.38 11.31 -1.74
CA PHE A 173 16.28 12.13 -0.53
C PHE A 173 16.48 13.63 -0.75
N LYS A 174 17.11 14.07 -1.86
CA LYS A 174 17.17 15.50 -2.21
C LYS A 174 15.79 16.17 -2.28
N ASN A 175 14.77 15.37 -2.60
CA ASN A 175 13.38 15.80 -2.72
C ASN A 175 12.58 15.60 -1.43
N TYR A 176 13.24 15.29 -0.32
CA TYR A 176 12.58 14.95 0.95
C TYR A 176 13.34 15.54 2.15
N GLY A 177 13.98 16.69 1.96
CA GLY A 177 14.70 17.42 3.00
C GLY A 177 16.21 17.17 3.08
N SER A 178 16.80 16.19 2.36
CA SER A 178 18.27 16.09 2.25
C SER A 178 18.82 17.15 1.32
N ASN A 179 20.03 17.65 1.60
CA ASN A 179 20.73 18.60 0.74
C ASN A 179 21.62 17.92 -0.31
N SER A 180 21.54 16.59 -0.42
CA SER A 180 22.32 15.78 -1.37
C SER A 180 21.46 14.75 -2.09
N SER A 181 21.79 14.49 -3.36
CA SER A 181 21.15 13.48 -4.20
C SER A 181 21.52 12.08 -3.70
N ARG A 182 20.53 11.34 -3.20
CA ARG A 182 20.71 10.01 -2.64
C ARG A 182 19.44 9.19 -2.83
N THR A 183 19.45 8.31 -3.83
CA THR A 183 18.32 7.41 -4.09
C THR A 183 18.36 6.20 -3.17
N ARG A 184 17.28 5.97 -2.41
CA ARG A 184 17.15 4.91 -1.40
C ARG A 184 15.75 4.33 -1.41
N THR A 185 15.64 3.07 -1.04
CA THR A 185 14.37 2.45 -0.69
C THR A 185 14.10 2.68 0.79
N LEU A 186 12.95 3.27 1.10
CA LEU A 186 12.39 3.25 2.45
C LEU A 186 11.29 2.18 2.50
N VAL A 187 11.26 1.43 3.60
CA VAL A 187 10.17 0.50 3.90
C VAL A 187 9.66 0.84 5.29
N ILE A 188 8.38 1.15 5.41
CA ILE A 188 7.72 1.44 6.68
C ILE A 188 6.64 0.40 6.92
N GLY A 189 6.66 -0.20 8.11
CA GLY A 189 5.61 -1.09 8.58
C GLY A 189 4.82 -0.46 9.72
N VAL A 190 3.49 -0.57 9.64
CA VAL A 190 2.55 -0.18 10.70
C VAL A 190 1.85 -1.45 11.20
N ASP A 191 1.87 -1.69 12.50
CA ASP A 191 1.11 -2.82 13.07
C ASP A 191 -0.37 -2.71 12.67
N LYS A 192 -0.95 -3.80 12.15
CA LYS A 192 -2.35 -3.85 11.68
C LYS A 192 -3.37 -3.42 12.73
N LYS A 193 -3.03 -3.43 14.02
CA LYS A 193 -3.90 -2.86 15.07
C LYS A 193 -4.15 -1.36 14.92
N PHE A 194 -3.27 -0.64 14.20
CA PHE A 194 -3.37 0.80 13.96
C PHE A 194 -3.77 1.15 12.52
N SER A 195 -4.08 0.16 11.66
CA SER A 195 -4.32 0.38 10.22
C SER A 195 -5.51 1.26 9.92
N ASP A 196 -6.47 1.34 10.84
CA ASP A 196 -7.65 2.21 10.72
C ASP A 196 -7.32 3.67 11.02
N ASP A 197 -6.28 3.92 11.83
CA ASP A 197 -5.94 5.25 12.32
C ASP A 197 -4.81 5.89 11.50
N ILE A 198 -3.82 5.09 11.07
CA ILE A 198 -2.65 5.55 10.32
C ILE A 198 -2.20 4.52 9.28
N SER A 199 -1.83 5.04 8.11
CA SER A 199 -1.22 4.28 7.02
C SER A 199 0.29 4.48 6.97
N ALA A 200 1.01 3.50 6.41
CA ALA A 200 2.47 3.58 6.31
C ALA A 200 2.94 4.70 5.35
N ILE A 201 2.14 5.03 4.34
CA ILE A 201 2.42 6.11 3.38
C ILE A 201 2.38 7.50 4.04
N GLU A 202 1.51 7.72 5.03
CA GLU A 202 1.45 8.98 5.78
C GLU A 202 2.76 9.26 6.53
N LEU A 203 3.46 8.20 6.95
CA LEU A 203 4.74 8.27 7.67
C LEU A 203 5.94 8.54 6.75
N MET A 204 5.80 8.38 5.43
CA MET A 204 6.89 8.71 4.50
C MET A 204 7.27 10.19 4.60
N PRO A 205 8.55 10.56 4.41
CA PRO A 205 8.99 11.96 4.35
C PRO A 205 8.17 12.78 3.34
N ASP A 206 8.03 14.08 3.57
CA ASP A 206 7.25 14.95 2.68
C ASP A 206 8.10 15.53 1.57
N TYR A 207 7.49 15.70 0.39
CA TYR A 207 8.20 16.20 -0.77
C TYR A 207 8.61 17.66 -0.54
N THR A 208 9.86 17.97 -0.87
CA THR A 208 10.44 19.30 -0.85
C THR A 208 11.21 19.54 -2.13
N VAL A 209 11.17 20.76 -2.65
CA VAL A 209 12.06 21.15 -3.77
C VAL A 209 13.52 21.05 -3.32
N GLU A 210 14.37 20.46 -4.16
CA GLU A 210 15.80 20.36 -3.89
C GLU A 210 16.50 21.71 -3.81
N LYS A 211 17.58 21.77 -3.03
CA LYS A 211 18.49 22.92 -2.98
C LYS A 211 19.70 22.73 -3.88
N THR A 212 20.16 23.81 -4.49
CA THR A 212 21.45 23.89 -5.17
C THR A 212 22.59 23.78 -4.17
N LEU A 213 23.77 23.32 -4.61
CA LEU A 213 24.96 23.23 -3.79
C LEU A 213 25.36 24.61 -3.24
N PHE A 214 25.15 25.68 -4.01
CA PHE A 214 25.38 27.06 -3.57
C PHE A 214 24.52 27.44 -2.37
N GLU A 215 23.22 27.13 -2.38
CA GLU A 215 22.34 27.42 -1.25
C GLU A 215 22.74 26.65 0.03
N VAL A 216 23.43 25.52 -0.11
CA VAL A 216 23.83 24.67 1.01
C VAL A 216 25.18 25.09 1.61
N ILE A 217 26.18 25.43 0.77
CA ILE A 217 27.55 25.71 1.23
C ILE A 217 28.19 26.98 0.64
N GLY A 218 27.53 27.69 -0.28
CA GLY A 218 28.12 28.81 -1.03
C GLY A 218 28.50 30.02 -0.19
N ASN A 219 27.90 30.16 1.01
CA ASN A 219 28.22 31.24 1.96
C ASN A 219 29.30 30.84 2.98
N MET A 220 29.89 29.64 2.87
CA MET A 220 30.96 29.21 3.77
C MET A 220 32.30 29.86 3.38
N LYS A 221 33.21 29.99 4.35
CA LYS A 221 34.53 30.59 4.14
C LYS A 221 35.35 29.76 3.14
N SER A 222 36.01 30.40 2.18
CA SER A 222 36.99 29.71 1.34
C SER A 222 38.19 29.23 2.17
N LEU A 223 38.69 28.03 1.89
CA LEU A 223 39.86 27.47 2.57
C LEU A 223 41.03 27.26 1.61
N ASN A 224 42.22 27.73 2.02
CA ASN A 224 43.47 27.45 1.34
C ASN A 224 43.94 26.00 1.58
N TRP A 225 44.95 25.55 0.82
CA TRP A 225 45.50 24.20 0.93
C TRP A 225 45.98 23.86 2.36
N GLY A 226 45.23 23.02 3.07
CA GLY A 226 45.53 22.61 4.44
C GLY A 226 45.10 23.60 5.53
N GLU A 227 44.32 24.62 5.18
CA GLU A 227 43.75 25.56 6.14
C GLU A 227 42.64 24.89 6.97
N TYR A 228 42.59 25.27 8.25
CA TYR A 228 41.44 25.06 9.12
C TYR A 228 40.74 26.40 9.28
N ASP A 229 39.41 26.40 9.26
CA ASP A 229 38.66 27.57 9.72
C ASP A 229 39.00 27.90 11.19
N SER A 230 39.07 29.19 11.51
CA SER A 230 39.35 29.66 12.87
C SER A 230 38.17 29.45 13.81
N GLU A 231 36.94 29.50 13.28
CA GLU A 231 35.68 29.41 14.02
C GLU A 231 34.98 28.05 13.86
N ASP A 232 35.49 27.16 13.01
CA ASP A 232 34.93 25.81 12.85
C ASP A 232 36.00 24.75 12.53
N PHE A 233 36.42 24.01 13.56
CA PHE A 233 37.34 22.88 13.44
C PHE A 233 36.94 21.86 12.36
N PHE A 234 35.64 21.62 12.17
CA PHE A 234 35.14 20.67 11.18
C PHE A 234 35.08 21.25 9.78
N HIS A 235 35.21 22.57 9.61
CA HIS A 235 35.47 23.19 8.32
C HIS A 235 36.97 23.09 8.00
N SER A 236 37.37 21.84 7.79
CA SER A 236 38.72 21.41 7.44
C SER A 236 38.65 20.16 6.57
N PHE A 237 39.72 19.89 5.83
CA PHE A 237 39.76 18.81 4.84
C PHE A 237 41.08 18.06 4.82
N ARG A 238 41.07 16.85 4.25
CA ARG A 238 42.25 16.03 4.08
C ARG A 238 43.23 16.71 3.12
N THR A 239 44.45 16.98 3.60
CA THR A 239 45.55 17.44 2.75
C THR A 239 46.16 16.30 1.94
N TYR A 240 46.67 16.63 0.75
CA TYR A 240 47.36 15.73 -0.15
C TYR A 240 48.81 16.18 -0.38
N PRO A 241 49.66 15.33 -0.97
CA PRO A 241 50.96 15.76 -1.47
C PRO A 241 50.84 17.00 -2.37
N LYS A 242 51.70 18.00 -2.15
CA LYS A 242 51.63 19.29 -2.87
C LYS A 242 51.73 19.16 -4.40
N HIS A 243 52.41 18.13 -4.90
CA HIS A 243 52.50 17.89 -6.35
C HIS A 243 51.14 17.57 -7.01
N MET A 244 50.11 17.22 -6.22
CA MET A 244 48.77 16.97 -6.75
C MET A 244 47.94 18.24 -6.90
N LEU A 245 48.35 19.36 -6.28
CA LEU A 245 47.62 20.63 -6.32
C LEU A 245 47.44 21.16 -7.75
N PRO A 246 48.50 21.21 -8.60
CA PRO A 246 48.37 21.72 -9.97
C PRO A 246 47.38 20.94 -10.83
N TRP A 247 47.01 19.70 -10.45
CA TRP A 247 46.05 18.90 -11.20
C TRP A 247 44.65 19.51 -11.21
N ILE A 248 44.28 20.23 -10.14
CA ILE A 248 42.94 20.79 -9.96
C ILE A 248 42.92 22.33 -9.93
N GLU A 249 44.08 22.97 -9.77
CA GLU A 249 44.21 24.41 -9.52
C GLU A 249 43.54 25.31 -10.57
N HIS A 250 43.64 24.93 -11.85
CA HIS A 250 43.11 25.71 -12.97
C HIS A 250 41.83 25.12 -13.58
N LEU A 251 41.21 24.14 -12.92
CA LEU A 251 39.95 23.58 -13.38
C LEU A 251 38.81 24.56 -13.08
N GLU A 252 37.88 24.71 -14.02
CA GLU A 252 36.58 25.35 -13.77
C GLU A 252 35.55 24.34 -13.28
N GLU A 253 34.39 24.82 -12.80
CA GLU A 253 33.26 23.98 -12.41
C GLU A 253 32.91 22.95 -13.50
N GLY A 254 32.77 21.68 -13.12
CA GLY A 254 32.46 20.58 -14.05
C GLY A 254 33.65 20.06 -14.87
N GLN A 255 34.82 20.70 -14.83
CA GLN A 255 36.01 20.20 -15.51
C GLN A 255 36.72 19.10 -14.70
N SER A 256 37.30 18.13 -15.41
CA SER A 256 38.08 17.03 -14.84
C SER A 256 39.57 17.25 -15.07
N ALA A 257 40.39 16.92 -14.06
CA ALA A 257 41.85 16.96 -14.17
C ALA A 257 42.42 16.09 -15.30
N PHE A 258 41.68 15.06 -15.76
CA PHE A 258 42.10 14.25 -16.91
C PHE A 258 42.04 14.99 -18.25
N ASN A 259 41.29 16.11 -18.32
CA ASN A 259 41.14 16.93 -19.52
C ASN A 259 42.20 18.02 -19.64
N ASN A 260 43.14 18.11 -18.69
CA ASN A 260 44.26 19.03 -18.78
C ASN A 260 45.08 18.78 -20.06
N LYS A 261 45.57 19.85 -20.70
CA LYS A 261 46.34 19.74 -21.96
C LYS A 261 47.72 19.10 -21.76
N SER A 262 48.41 19.47 -20.68
CA SER A 262 49.71 18.89 -20.32
C SER A 262 49.53 17.62 -19.49
N ASP A 263 50.29 16.58 -19.80
CA ASP A 263 50.29 15.30 -19.06
C ASP A 263 50.79 15.44 -17.62
N GLU A 264 51.66 16.43 -17.36
CA GLU A 264 52.17 16.77 -16.02
C GLU A 264 51.06 17.29 -15.09
N LEU A 265 50.01 17.88 -15.67
CA LEU A 265 48.84 18.39 -14.96
C LEU A 265 47.72 17.35 -14.87
N LYS A 266 47.86 16.19 -15.51
CA LYS A 266 46.91 15.09 -15.34
C LYS A 266 47.25 14.30 -14.08
N PRO A 267 46.26 13.66 -13.42
CA PRO A 267 46.54 12.76 -12.30
C PRO A 267 47.47 11.62 -12.73
N HIS A 268 48.68 11.57 -12.21
CA HIS A 268 49.71 10.62 -12.64
C HIS A 268 50.47 10.01 -11.44
N ARG A 269 51.37 9.08 -11.75
CA ARG A 269 52.36 8.50 -10.83
C ARG A 269 53.70 8.46 -11.54
N ILE A 270 54.79 8.57 -10.78
CA ILE A 270 56.13 8.31 -11.29
C ILE A 270 56.46 6.84 -11.02
N VAL A 271 56.70 6.05 -12.07
CA VAL A 271 57.10 4.65 -11.98
C VAL A 271 58.41 4.49 -12.75
N ASN A 272 59.48 4.08 -12.08
CA ASN A 272 60.82 3.96 -12.66
C ASN A 272 61.35 5.25 -13.33
N GLY A 273 60.98 6.42 -12.80
CA GLY A 273 61.37 7.72 -13.36
C GLY A 273 60.48 8.21 -14.50
N GLU A 274 59.53 7.40 -14.98
CA GLU A 274 58.60 7.77 -16.04
C GLU A 274 57.24 8.20 -15.51
N LEU A 275 56.61 9.17 -16.19
CA LEU A 275 55.27 9.64 -15.88
C LEU A 275 54.21 8.68 -16.45
N VAL A 276 53.43 8.08 -15.55
CA VAL A 276 52.32 7.17 -15.91
C VAL A 276 51.00 7.78 -15.46
N ILE A 277 50.15 8.15 -16.43
CA ILE A 277 48.82 8.72 -16.16
C ILE A 277 47.92 7.67 -15.51
N ASN A 278 47.17 8.08 -14.47
CA ASN A 278 46.21 7.22 -13.81
C ASN A 278 45.04 6.87 -14.74
N LYS A 279 44.45 5.67 -14.58
CA LYS A 279 43.31 5.26 -15.41
C LYS A 279 42.02 6.01 -15.02
N SER A 280 41.43 6.72 -15.99
CA SER A 280 40.10 7.32 -15.87
C SER A 280 38.99 6.27 -16.07
N LYS A 281 38.76 5.43 -15.05
CA LYS A 281 37.74 4.36 -15.11
C LYS A 281 36.32 4.79 -14.69
N ASN A 282 36.17 5.93 -14.01
CA ASN A 282 34.87 6.46 -13.57
C ASN A 282 34.76 7.91 -14.04
N ALA A 283 33.58 8.32 -14.52
CA ALA A 283 33.36 9.59 -15.23
C ALA A 283 33.62 10.87 -14.41
N ASP A 284 33.64 10.80 -13.07
CA ASP A 284 33.63 11.99 -12.20
C ASP A 284 34.84 12.10 -11.25
N LYS A 285 35.93 11.40 -11.56
CA LYS A 285 37.17 11.47 -10.75
C LYS A 285 37.89 12.78 -11.00
N TYR A 286 38.36 13.41 -9.92
CA TYR A 286 39.07 14.69 -10.00
C TYR A 286 38.29 15.77 -10.76
N THR A 287 36.96 15.74 -10.65
CA THR A 287 36.05 16.67 -11.33
C THR A 287 35.47 17.66 -10.33
N ARG A 288 35.60 18.97 -10.61
CA ARG A 288 34.99 20.02 -9.79
C ARG A 288 33.48 19.92 -9.82
N GLN A 289 32.85 20.01 -8.65
CA GLN A 289 31.40 20.08 -8.57
C GLN A 289 30.87 21.43 -9.05
N ILE A 290 29.56 21.51 -9.31
CA ILE A 290 28.91 22.69 -9.88
C ILE A 290 27.95 23.28 -8.86
N TYR A 291 28.07 24.57 -8.57
CA TYR A 291 27.27 25.26 -7.55
C TYR A 291 25.78 25.29 -7.88
N ASN A 292 25.43 25.49 -9.15
CA ASN A 292 24.04 25.54 -9.63
C ASN A 292 23.39 24.14 -9.79
N LYS A 293 24.03 23.08 -9.29
CA LYS A 293 23.46 21.72 -9.26
C LYS A 293 23.26 21.28 -7.82
N VAL A 294 22.37 20.31 -7.61
CA VAL A 294 22.19 19.65 -6.31
C VAL A 294 23.49 18.96 -5.89
N ALA A 295 23.80 18.96 -4.60
CA ALA A 295 24.98 18.27 -4.11
C ALA A 295 24.94 16.76 -4.47
N PRO A 296 26.07 16.19 -4.86
CA PRO A 296 26.17 14.79 -5.26
C PRO A 296 25.95 13.83 -4.08
N CYS A 297 25.76 12.54 -4.37
CA CYS A 297 25.70 11.51 -3.34
C CYS A 297 27.02 11.46 -2.55
N ILE A 298 26.93 11.49 -1.22
CA ILE A 298 28.10 11.39 -0.35
C ILE A 298 28.48 9.93 -0.14
N HIS A 299 29.69 9.57 -0.60
CA HIS A 299 30.26 8.23 -0.47
C HIS A 299 31.19 8.10 0.74
N THR A 300 31.56 6.86 1.11
CA THR A 300 32.42 6.59 2.27
C THR A 300 33.87 7.04 2.10
N ARG A 301 34.34 7.17 0.85
CA ARG A 301 35.65 7.75 0.49
C ARG A 301 35.53 9.19 -0.03
N ASN A 302 34.65 9.97 0.60
CA ASN A 302 34.56 11.42 0.36
C ASN A 302 35.84 12.18 0.73
N ASP A 303 36.78 11.51 1.41
CA ASP A 303 38.10 12.01 1.72
C ASP A 303 39.08 11.97 0.55
N GLN A 304 38.78 11.29 -0.57
CA GLN A 304 39.69 11.03 -1.70
C GLN A 304 39.34 11.86 -2.95
N MET A 305 40.29 12.63 -3.50
CA MET A 305 40.15 13.36 -4.77
C MET A 305 39.92 12.41 -5.96
N ALA A 306 40.48 11.21 -5.87
CA ALA A 306 40.31 10.14 -6.87
C ALA A 306 38.94 9.43 -6.77
N SER A 307 38.12 9.77 -5.78
CA SER A 307 36.75 9.29 -5.64
C SER A 307 35.80 10.17 -6.47
N GLN A 308 34.58 9.70 -6.66
CA GLN A 308 33.56 10.43 -7.41
C GLN A 308 33.06 11.62 -6.59
N ASN A 309 32.92 12.76 -7.25
CA ASN A 309 32.18 13.91 -6.76
C ASN A 309 32.69 14.52 -5.45
N THR A 310 34.01 14.56 -5.24
CA THR A 310 34.61 15.03 -3.98
C THR A 310 35.25 16.42 -4.06
N VAL A 311 35.56 16.93 -5.26
CA VAL A 311 36.32 18.19 -5.43
C VAL A 311 35.38 19.40 -5.34
N HIS A 312 35.75 20.36 -4.49
CA HIS A 312 34.99 21.59 -4.26
C HIS A 312 34.83 22.43 -5.55
N PRO A 313 33.71 23.17 -5.74
CA PRO A 313 33.47 23.94 -6.96
C PRO A 313 34.54 24.98 -7.29
N ILE A 314 35.13 25.63 -6.27
CA ILE A 314 36.13 26.69 -6.44
C ILE A 314 37.46 26.33 -5.77
N ASP A 315 37.45 26.13 -4.45
CA ASP A 315 38.65 25.83 -3.68
C ASP A 315 39.39 24.57 -4.18
N ASN A 316 40.72 24.60 -4.09
CA ASN A 316 41.60 23.50 -4.51
C ASN A 316 41.62 22.36 -3.48
N ARG A 317 40.48 21.73 -3.21
CA ARG A 317 40.35 20.75 -2.14
C ARG A 317 39.18 19.80 -2.35
N VAL A 318 39.12 18.76 -1.52
CA VAL A 318 37.87 18.02 -1.32
C VAL A 318 36.94 18.79 -0.37
N PHE A 319 35.66 18.39 -0.32
CA PHE A 319 34.73 18.90 0.68
C PHE A 319 35.24 18.67 2.11
N SER A 320 35.12 19.70 2.93
CA SER A 320 35.37 19.69 4.37
C SER A 320 34.34 18.85 5.12
N ILE A 321 34.64 18.46 6.35
CA ILE A 321 33.69 17.69 7.18
C ILE A 321 32.40 18.49 7.40
N ARG A 322 32.48 19.80 7.67
CA ARG A 322 31.30 20.66 7.87
C ARG A 322 30.42 20.74 6.63
N GLU A 323 30.99 20.91 5.45
CA GLU A 323 30.22 20.95 4.19
C GLU A 323 29.47 19.63 3.99
N LEU A 324 30.14 18.49 4.23
CA LEU A 324 29.49 17.18 4.17
C LEU A 324 28.38 17.02 5.21
N MET A 325 28.56 17.57 6.42
CA MET A 325 27.49 17.62 7.44
C MET A 325 26.29 18.41 6.94
N ARG A 326 26.50 19.59 6.34
CA ARG A 326 25.42 20.40 5.74
C ARG A 326 24.70 19.66 4.61
N MET A 327 25.44 18.99 3.72
CA MET A 327 24.90 18.17 2.63
C MET A 327 24.08 16.97 3.12
N MET A 328 24.47 16.39 4.25
CA MET A 328 23.78 15.26 4.90
C MET A 328 22.77 15.70 5.98
N THR A 329 22.49 17.00 6.08
CA THR A 329 21.55 17.59 7.06
C THR A 329 21.86 17.25 8.52
N ILE A 330 23.14 17.03 8.83
CA ILE A 330 23.59 16.72 10.18
C ILE A 330 23.56 18.03 10.99
N PRO A 331 22.80 18.10 12.09
CA PRO A 331 22.65 19.31 12.87
C PRO A 331 23.95 19.66 13.60
N ASP A 332 24.16 20.95 13.88
CA ASP A 332 25.36 21.42 14.60
C ASP A 332 25.40 20.92 16.06
N SER A 333 24.26 20.47 16.60
CA SER A 333 24.18 19.82 17.91
C SER A 333 24.74 18.40 17.94
N PHE A 334 24.99 17.77 16.78
CA PHE A 334 25.60 16.44 16.70
C PHE A 334 27.10 16.54 16.96
N LYS A 335 27.57 15.86 18.01
CA LYS A 335 28.99 15.88 18.40
C LYS A 335 29.75 14.69 17.82
N TRP A 336 30.85 14.93 17.13
CA TRP A 336 31.74 13.87 16.64
C TRP A 336 32.81 13.46 17.65
N LEU A 337 33.22 14.41 18.50
CA LEU A 337 34.29 14.27 19.48
C LEU A 337 33.78 14.66 20.86
N ASP A 338 34.41 14.13 21.91
CA ASP A 338 34.13 14.49 23.30
C ASP A 338 34.82 15.81 23.71
N TYR A 339 34.79 16.77 22.80
CA TYR A 339 35.33 18.12 22.96
C TYR A 339 34.31 19.11 22.45
N ASP A 340 34.19 20.26 23.11
CA ASP A 340 33.38 21.36 22.60
C ASP A 340 34.08 22.05 21.44
N LEU A 341 33.28 22.58 20.50
CA LEU A 341 33.80 23.22 19.29
C LEU A 341 34.70 24.41 19.61
N SER A 342 34.36 25.19 20.65
CA SER A 342 35.18 26.33 21.10
C SER A 342 36.60 25.90 21.50
N TYR A 343 36.72 24.79 22.23
CA TYR A 343 38.02 24.21 22.58
C TYR A 343 38.78 23.76 21.33
N LEU A 344 38.12 23.03 20.43
CA LEU A 344 38.73 22.56 19.19
C LEU A 344 39.23 23.71 18.30
N ASN A 345 38.51 24.83 18.28
CA ASN A 345 38.86 26.03 17.52
C ASN A 345 40.13 26.72 18.06
N GLN A 346 40.33 26.71 19.38
CA GLN A 346 41.47 27.33 20.06
C GLN A 346 42.78 26.51 19.95
N LEU A 347 42.70 25.25 19.54
CA LEU A 347 43.88 24.40 19.37
C LEU A 347 44.85 24.97 18.32
N SER A 348 46.14 24.75 18.55
CA SER A 348 47.16 25.05 17.53
C SER A 348 46.94 24.19 16.28
N VAL A 349 47.43 24.65 15.13
CA VAL A 349 47.30 23.91 13.86
C VAL A 349 47.88 22.49 13.96
N VAL A 350 48.97 22.30 14.69
CA VAL A 350 49.62 20.99 14.88
C VAL A 350 48.72 20.04 15.70
N GLU A 351 48.07 20.55 16.75
CA GLU A 351 47.13 19.78 17.55
C GLU A 351 45.87 19.43 16.75
N LYS A 352 45.34 20.40 15.98
CA LYS A 352 44.20 20.16 15.08
C LYS A 352 44.51 19.03 14.10
N GLN A 353 45.67 19.07 13.44
CA GLN A 353 46.12 18.03 12.52
C GLN A 353 46.27 16.66 13.19
N LYS A 354 46.80 16.61 14.42
CA LYS A 354 46.94 15.36 15.18
C LYS A 354 45.57 14.71 15.47
N ILE A 355 44.58 15.52 15.86
CA ILE A 355 43.20 15.04 16.09
C ILE A 355 42.57 14.59 14.78
N SER A 356 42.61 15.41 13.74
CA SER A 356 42.02 15.07 12.43
C SER A 356 42.61 13.78 11.87
N LYS A 357 43.94 13.60 11.92
CA LYS A 357 44.59 12.37 11.44
C LYS A 357 44.06 11.10 12.13
N LYS A 358 43.65 11.21 13.39
CA LYS A 358 43.10 10.10 14.17
C LYS A 358 41.61 9.85 13.86
N GLU A 359 40.81 10.91 13.77
CA GLU A 359 39.35 10.81 13.82
C GLU A 359 38.65 11.01 12.46
N GLU A 360 39.27 11.77 11.53
CA GLU A 360 38.65 12.19 10.26
C GLU A 360 38.14 11.02 9.43
N MET A 361 38.91 9.93 9.33
CA MET A 361 38.50 8.77 8.53
C MET A 361 37.22 8.13 9.08
N ASN A 362 37.10 8.02 10.40
CA ASN A 362 35.93 7.46 11.05
C ASN A 362 34.70 8.33 10.80
N ILE A 363 34.85 9.66 11.00
CA ILE A 363 33.80 10.65 10.76
C ILE A 363 33.31 10.58 9.31
N ARG A 364 34.23 10.67 8.35
CA ARG A 364 33.88 10.68 6.91
C ARG A 364 33.22 9.39 6.44
N GLN A 365 33.69 8.23 6.91
CA GLN A 365 33.04 6.95 6.61
C GLN A 365 31.63 6.89 7.19
N SER A 366 31.46 7.32 8.44
CA SER A 366 30.16 7.38 9.08
C SER A 366 29.19 8.33 8.37
N ILE A 367 29.64 9.49 7.88
CA ILE A 367 28.83 10.40 7.08
C ILE A 367 28.40 9.73 5.75
N GLY A 368 29.31 9.08 5.03
CA GLY A 368 28.98 8.45 3.74
C GLY A 368 27.99 7.28 3.86
N GLU A 369 28.04 6.54 4.96
CA GLU A 369 27.11 5.43 5.25
C GLU A 369 25.77 5.90 5.82
N ALA A 370 25.74 7.06 6.48
CA ALA A 370 24.55 7.53 7.17
C ALA A 370 23.33 7.77 6.26
N VAL A 371 22.16 7.66 6.87
CA VAL A 371 20.93 8.28 6.40
C VAL A 371 20.98 9.76 6.79
N PRO A 372 20.64 10.71 5.90
CA PRO A 372 20.53 12.12 6.27
C PRO A 372 19.55 12.30 7.45
N THR A 373 19.95 13.08 8.46
CA THR A 373 19.20 13.20 9.72
C THR A 373 17.76 13.68 9.52
N ALA A 374 17.53 14.61 8.57
CA ALA A 374 16.21 15.16 8.27
C ALA A 374 15.18 14.09 7.83
N ILE A 375 15.62 12.99 7.21
CA ILE A 375 14.73 11.92 6.73
C ILE A 375 14.10 11.19 7.92
N PHE A 376 14.93 10.70 8.84
CA PHE A 376 14.43 10.00 10.03
C PHE A 376 13.78 10.94 11.03
N GLN A 377 14.18 12.22 11.07
CA GLN A 377 13.48 13.23 11.89
C GLN A 377 12.02 13.42 11.46
N GLN A 378 11.75 13.55 10.16
CA GLN A 378 10.36 13.67 9.65
C GLN A 378 9.51 12.45 10.02
N ILE A 379 10.05 11.25 9.82
CA ILE A 379 9.35 9.99 10.17
C ILE A 379 9.07 9.97 11.68
N ALA A 380 10.06 10.31 12.51
CA ALA A 380 9.91 10.36 13.96
C ALA A 380 8.85 11.37 14.41
N ALA A 381 8.83 12.57 13.82
CA ALA A 381 7.87 13.62 14.14
C ALA A 381 6.44 13.16 13.87
N LYS A 382 6.20 12.52 12.73
CA LYS A 382 4.89 11.98 12.34
C LYS A 382 4.44 10.83 13.24
N ILE A 383 5.35 9.90 13.56
CA ILE A 383 5.06 8.80 14.51
C ILE A 383 4.71 9.37 15.90
N LYS A 384 5.49 10.34 16.40
CA LYS A 384 5.24 10.97 17.70
C LYS A 384 3.91 11.70 17.73
N GLN A 385 3.61 12.50 16.70
CA GLN A 385 2.32 13.16 16.58
C GLN A 385 1.18 12.15 16.64
N PHE A 386 1.28 11.05 15.87
CA PHE A 386 0.29 9.99 15.91
C PHE A 386 0.15 9.37 17.31
N LEU A 387 1.25 9.03 17.97
CA LEU A 387 1.23 8.33 19.26
C LEU A 387 0.70 9.20 20.41
N LEU A 388 0.89 10.52 20.35
CA LEU A 388 0.44 11.46 21.37
C LEU A 388 -1.02 11.89 21.20
N LEU A 389 -1.61 11.71 20.01
CA LEU A 389 -3.01 12.01 19.79
C LEU A 389 -3.92 10.98 20.48
N PRO A 390 -5.04 11.41 21.09
CA PRO A 390 -6.04 10.52 21.65
C PRO A 390 -6.52 9.49 20.63
N LYS A 391 -6.68 8.24 21.08
CA LYS A 391 -7.27 7.15 20.27
C LYS A 391 -8.68 6.92 20.77
N LEU A 392 -9.65 7.21 19.91
CA LEU A 392 -11.06 7.04 20.20
C LEU A 392 -11.54 5.72 19.58
N THR A 393 -12.20 4.89 20.38
CA THR A 393 -12.89 3.72 19.89
C THR A 393 -14.19 4.10 19.19
N TYR A 394 -14.78 3.16 18.45
CA TYR A 394 -16.10 3.36 17.85
C TYR A 394 -17.19 3.70 18.89
N ARG A 395 -17.07 3.14 20.09
CA ARG A 395 -17.97 3.43 21.19
C ARG A 395 -17.81 4.89 21.63
N ASP A 396 -16.58 5.33 21.85
CA ASP A 396 -16.29 6.71 22.25
C ASP A 396 -16.80 7.71 21.21
N ILE A 397 -16.62 7.42 19.92
CA ILE A 397 -17.13 8.27 18.82
C ILE A 397 -18.66 8.37 18.87
N LYS A 398 -19.37 7.25 19.11
CA LYS A 398 -20.84 7.26 19.24
C LYS A 398 -21.30 8.07 20.43
N GLU A 399 -20.67 7.88 21.59
CA GLU A 399 -20.98 8.62 22.82
C GLU A 399 -20.75 10.12 22.58
N ILE A 400 -19.63 10.51 21.96
CA ILE A 400 -19.35 11.91 21.58
C ILE A 400 -20.43 12.49 20.66
N ILE A 401 -20.86 11.73 19.65
CA ILE A 401 -21.90 12.16 18.70
C ILE A 401 -23.24 12.39 19.43
N GLU A 402 -23.59 11.52 20.36
CA GLU A 402 -24.83 11.60 21.13
C GLU A 402 -24.80 12.76 22.16
N GLU A 403 -23.73 12.85 22.94
CA GLU A 403 -23.56 13.88 23.99
C GLU A 403 -23.52 15.29 23.42
N ASN A 404 -22.83 15.47 22.29
CA ASN A 404 -22.65 16.78 21.65
C ASN A 404 -23.70 17.06 20.55
N LYS A 405 -24.65 16.15 20.34
CA LYS A 405 -25.67 16.22 19.27
C LYS A 405 -25.06 16.56 17.92
N LEU A 406 -24.01 15.83 17.54
CA LEU A 406 -23.24 16.12 16.32
C LEU A 406 -24.00 15.78 15.02
N ASP A 407 -25.17 15.15 15.11
CA ASP A 407 -26.08 15.05 13.96
C ASP A 407 -26.65 16.41 13.52
N GLU A 408 -26.64 17.42 14.40
CA GLU A 408 -26.95 18.82 14.09
C GLU A 408 -25.71 19.53 13.50
N ASN A 409 -25.87 20.13 12.31
CA ASN A 409 -24.75 20.72 11.55
C ASN A 409 -23.97 21.81 12.32
N GLY A 410 -24.68 22.71 13.02
CA GLY A 410 -24.04 23.77 13.79
C GLY A 410 -23.10 23.24 14.89
N ASN A 411 -23.53 22.18 15.58
CA ASN A 411 -22.75 21.55 16.65
C ASN A 411 -21.54 20.80 16.06
N LEU A 412 -21.72 20.08 14.95
CA LEU A 412 -20.63 19.39 14.28
C LEU A 412 -19.52 20.35 13.86
N LYS A 413 -19.85 21.44 13.16
CA LYS A 413 -18.85 22.44 12.74
C LYS A 413 -18.09 23.03 13.93
N LYS A 414 -18.82 23.41 14.98
CA LYS A 414 -18.21 23.95 16.21
C LYS A 414 -17.25 22.93 16.82
N TYR A 415 -17.68 21.68 16.95
CA TYR A 415 -16.85 20.59 17.47
C TYR A 415 -15.59 20.38 16.62
N LEU A 416 -15.71 20.39 15.28
CA LEU A 416 -14.56 20.25 14.38
C LEU A 416 -13.55 21.41 14.57
N HIS A 417 -14.02 22.66 14.64
CA HIS A 417 -13.12 23.80 14.88
C HIS A 417 -12.38 23.72 16.22
N GLU A 418 -13.07 23.28 17.28
CA GLU A 418 -12.50 23.14 18.62
C GLU A 418 -11.50 21.98 18.73
N ASN A 419 -11.66 20.94 17.91
CA ASN A 419 -10.90 19.68 18.02
C ASN A 419 -9.94 19.37 16.87
N LYS A 420 -9.89 20.19 15.81
CA LYS A 420 -9.02 19.92 14.64
C LYS A 420 -7.53 19.77 14.93
N ASN A 421 -7.06 20.38 16.03
CA ASN A 421 -5.65 20.27 16.48
C ASN A 421 -5.47 19.26 17.62
N ARG A 422 -6.55 18.62 18.08
CA ARG A 422 -6.55 17.71 19.24
C ARG A 422 -6.83 16.26 18.85
N LEU A 423 -7.49 16.05 17.72
CA LEU A 423 -7.82 14.74 17.18
C LEU A 423 -7.14 14.52 15.83
N SER A 424 -6.96 13.25 15.46
CA SER A 424 -6.43 12.91 14.15
C SER A 424 -7.46 13.21 13.05
N LEU A 425 -6.98 13.48 11.84
CA LEU A 425 -7.83 13.63 10.66
C LEU A 425 -8.73 12.40 10.46
N SER A 426 -8.20 11.19 10.65
CA SER A 426 -8.98 9.93 10.56
C SER A 426 -10.15 9.94 11.53
N THR A 427 -9.90 10.33 12.78
CA THR A 427 -10.91 10.39 13.84
C THR A 427 -12.00 11.42 13.51
N LEU A 428 -11.62 12.59 13.00
CA LEU A 428 -12.56 13.63 12.61
C LEU A 428 -13.41 13.21 11.40
N SER A 429 -12.80 12.59 10.39
CA SER A 429 -13.51 12.01 9.24
C SER A 429 -14.51 10.94 9.68
N MET A 430 -14.13 10.05 10.60
CA MET A 430 -15.07 9.07 11.18
C MET A 430 -16.24 9.74 11.90
N ILE A 431 -15.99 10.78 12.71
CA ILE A 431 -17.07 11.52 13.40
C ILE A 431 -18.05 12.11 12.38
N ILE A 432 -17.55 12.73 11.30
CA ILE A 432 -18.39 13.30 10.23
C ILE A 432 -19.25 12.21 9.58
N GLU A 433 -18.63 11.08 9.18
CA GLU A 433 -19.33 9.99 8.50
C GLU A 433 -20.43 9.36 9.37
N TYR A 434 -20.15 9.13 10.66
CA TYR A 434 -21.16 8.57 11.56
C TYR A 434 -22.26 9.58 11.92
N ALA A 435 -21.92 10.87 12.08
CA ALA A 435 -22.91 11.92 12.28
C ALA A 435 -23.86 12.04 11.07
N ASN A 436 -23.31 11.99 9.85
CA ASN A 436 -24.08 12.03 8.61
C ASN A 436 -24.94 10.77 8.41
N ALA A 437 -24.42 9.58 8.70
CA ALA A 437 -25.17 8.33 8.62
C ALA A 437 -26.40 8.33 9.55
N LYS A 438 -26.25 8.86 10.78
CA LYS A 438 -27.36 9.04 11.73
C LYS A 438 -28.44 9.97 11.17
N ARG A 439 -28.05 11.03 10.45
CA ARG A 439 -28.97 11.96 9.77
C ARG A 439 -29.75 11.29 8.63
N GLN A 440 -29.09 10.48 7.81
CA GLN A 440 -29.67 9.89 6.60
C GLN A 440 -30.35 8.51 6.81
N LYS A 441 -30.30 7.94 8.03
CA LYS A 441 -30.77 6.55 8.34
C LYS A 441 -30.15 5.47 7.44
N ASN A 442 -28.98 5.73 6.89
CA ASN A 442 -28.24 4.82 6.02
C ASN A 442 -27.05 4.20 6.76
N SER A 443 -26.54 3.08 6.27
CA SER A 443 -25.27 2.52 6.75
C SER A 443 -24.12 3.48 6.40
N ALA A 444 -23.20 3.70 7.35
CA ALA A 444 -21.98 4.47 7.07
C ALA A 444 -21.05 3.67 6.15
N TYR A 445 -20.79 4.19 4.95
CA TYR A 445 -19.84 3.61 3.99
C TYR A 445 -18.45 4.24 4.16
N PHE A 446 -17.86 4.05 5.34
CA PHE A 446 -16.54 4.59 5.63
C PHE A 446 -15.45 3.81 4.88
N THR A 447 -14.80 4.46 3.91
CA THR A 447 -13.64 3.89 3.23
C THR A 447 -12.43 3.94 4.15
N ASN A 448 -12.05 2.79 4.68
CA ASN A 448 -10.94 2.67 5.61
C ASN A 448 -9.59 3.02 4.93
N LYS A 449 -8.68 3.64 5.68
CA LYS A 449 -7.32 4.00 5.23
C LYS A 449 -6.55 2.85 4.59
N HIS A 450 -6.67 1.62 5.09
CA HIS A 450 -6.01 0.46 4.47
C HIS A 450 -6.45 0.25 3.01
N ILE A 451 -7.74 0.39 2.72
CA ILE A 451 -8.29 0.22 1.37
C ILE A 451 -7.77 1.33 0.45
N VAL A 452 -7.77 2.57 0.94
CA VAL A 452 -7.24 3.70 0.17
C VAL A 452 -5.75 3.53 -0.12
N GLN A 453 -4.99 2.98 0.82
CA GLN A 453 -3.57 2.63 0.60
C GLN A 453 -3.41 1.62 -0.54
N ASP A 454 -4.18 0.53 -0.55
CA ASP A 454 -4.11 -0.49 -1.62
C ASP A 454 -4.48 0.10 -2.99
N ILE A 455 -5.49 0.98 -3.03
CA ILE A 455 -5.88 1.71 -4.25
C ILE A 455 -4.73 2.60 -4.72
N PHE A 456 -4.17 3.40 -3.80
CA PHE A 456 -3.10 4.34 -4.07
C PHE A 456 -1.86 3.69 -4.70
N GLU A 457 -1.47 2.51 -4.21
CA GLU A 457 -0.32 1.77 -4.73
C GLU A 457 -0.51 1.31 -6.19
N ASN A 458 -1.74 1.32 -6.70
CA ASN A 458 -2.08 0.94 -8.07
C ASN A 458 -2.64 2.11 -8.90
N LEU A 459 -2.59 3.35 -8.38
CA LEU A 459 -2.94 4.55 -9.15
C LEU A 459 -1.92 4.83 -10.26
N PRO A 460 -2.38 5.38 -11.40
CA PRO A 460 -1.53 5.67 -12.53
C PRO A 460 -0.49 6.75 -12.20
N GLU A 461 0.70 6.58 -12.77
CA GLU A 461 1.67 7.66 -12.91
C GLU A 461 1.22 8.55 -14.06
N LEU A 462 0.97 9.83 -13.75
CA LEU A 462 0.57 10.82 -14.75
C LEU A 462 1.84 11.49 -15.26
N GLU A 463 2.06 11.57 -16.57
CA GLU A 463 3.30 12.14 -17.12
C GLU A 463 3.33 13.68 -17.05
N ALA A 464 2.17 14.33 -17.14
CA ALA A 464 2.09 15.78 -17.13
C ALA A 464 2.55 16.37 -15.78
N GLU A 465 3.20 17.53 -15.84
CA GLU A 465 3.62 18.32 -14.66
C GLU A 465 2.45 19.07 -14.02
N GLU A 466 1.44 19.41 -14.82
CA GLU A 466 0.20 20.02 -14.39
C GLU A 466 -0.95 19.07 -14.70
N ILE A 467 -1.71 18.68 -13.68
CA ILE A 467 -2.78 17.67 -13.80
C ILE A 467 -4.09 18.19 -13.19
N SER A 468 -5.18 17.53 -13.58
CA SER A 468 -6.54 17.79 -13.14
C SER A 468 -7.17 16.51 -12.58
N ILE A 469 -7.74 16.61 -11.38
CA ILE A 469 -8.33 15.49 -10.66
C ILE A 469 -9.73 15.88 -10.19
N ILE A 470 -10.69 14.96 -10.29
CA ILE A 470 -12.03 15.13 -9.72
C ILE A 470 -12.33 13.98 -8.77
N GLU A 471 -12.83 14.32 -7.58
CA GLU A 471 -13.55 13.39 -6.72
C GLU A 471 -15.05 13.70 -6.79
N PRO A 472 -15.87 12.80 -7.35
CA PRO A 472 -17.27 13.08 -7.69
C PRO A 472 -18.26 12.98 -6.51
N SER A 473 -17.81 12.48 -5.36
CA SER A 473 -18.62 12.27 -4.15
C SER A 473 -17.71 12.26 -2.93
N VAL A 474 -17.19 13.43 -2.56
CA VAL A 474 -16.04 13.55 -1.64
C VAL A 474 -16.33 13.14 -0.18
N GLY A 475 -17.56 13.33 0.31
CA GLY A 475 -17.91 13.02 1.69
C GLY A 475 -16.96 13.67 2.70
N SER A 476 -16.32 12.85 3.54
CA SER A 476 -15.32 13.31 4.52
C SER A 476 -13.88 13.45 3.99
N GLY A 477 -13.63 13.20 2.70
CA GLY A 477 -12.34 13.45 2.06
C GLY A 477 -11.27 12.38 2.30
N ASN A 478 -11.67 11.12 2.51
CA ASN A 478 -10.75 10.03 2.86
C ASN A 478 -9.64 9.77 1.81
N PHE A 479 -9.88 10.12 0.54
CA PHE A 479 -8.89 10.00 -0.53
C PHE A 479 -7.85 11.12 -0.54
N LEU A 480 -8.15 12.29 0.04
CA LEU A 480 -7.33 13.50 -0.13
C LEU A 480 -5.90 13.37 0.39
N PRO A 481 -5.64 12.83 1.60
CA PRO A 481 -4.27 12.69 2.11
C PRO A 481 -3.40 11.81 1.20
N PHE A 482 -4.02 10.80 0.57
CA PHE A 482 -3.35 9.92 -0.38
C PHE A 482 -3.12 10.66 -1.70
N ILE A 483 -4.13 11.32 -2.27
CA ILE A 483 -3.96 12.11 -3.51
C ILE A 483 -2.84 13.16 -3.36
N PHE A 484 -2.80 13.87 -2.22
CA PHE A 484 -1.75 14.82 -1.88
C PHE A 484 -0.36 14.20 -1.93
N LYS A 485 -0.22 12.98 -1.40
CA LYS A 485 1.04 12.26 -1.41
C LYS A 485 1.43 11.77 -2.82
N LYS A 486 0.48 11.23 -3.59
CA LYS A 486 0.73 10.60 -4.91
C LYS A 486 1.35 11.61 -5.86
N TYR A 487 0.77 12.80 -5.85
CA TYR A 487 1.06 13.84 -6.83
C TYR A 487 1.78 15.03 -6.18
N ALA A 488 2.48 14.80 -5.06
CA ALA A 488 3.27 15.82 -4.37
C ALA A 488 4.43 16.34 -5.23
N ASN A 489 4.93 15.52 -6.16
CA ASN A 489 6.00 15.87 -7.10
C ASN A 489 5.53 16.71 -8.30
N LYS A 490 4.22 16.93 -8.46
CA LYS A 490 3.66 17.70 -9.57
C LYS A 490 3.85 19.19 -9.34
N LYS A 491 4.12 19.91 -10.43
CA LYS A 491 4.17 21.37 -10.41
C LYS A 491 2.83 21.98 -10.01
N LEU A 492 1.72 21.43 -10.52
CA LEU A 492 0.38 21.88 -10.17
C LEU A 492 -0.65 20.74 -10.24
N VAL A 493 -1.52 20.65 -9.24
CA VAL A 493 -2.67 19.74 -9.23
C VAL A 493 -3.95 20.56 -9.04
N ASN A 494 -4.80 20.59 -10.06
CA ASN A 494 -6.14 21.18 -9.96
C ASN A 494 -7.12 20.11 -9.49
N LEU A 495 -7.52 20.17 -8.23
CA LEU A 495 -8.36 19.16 -7.58
C LEU A 495 -9.77 19.72 -7.38
N THR A 496 -10.76 19.13 -8.03
CA THR A 496 -12.18 19.48 -7.84
C THR A 496 -12.85 18.44 -6.94
N LEU A 497 -13.45 18.91 -5.86
CA LEU A 497 -14.17 18.10 -4.88
C LEU A 497 -15.65 18.39 -5.02
N VAL A 498 -16.41 17.40 -5.46
CA VAL A 498 -17.86 17.50 -5.70
C VAL A 498 -18.60 16.69 -4.66
N ASP A 499 -19.57 17.33 -4.01
CA ASP A 499 -20.57 16.65 -3.19
C ASP A 499 -21.93 17.30 -3.39
N ILE A 500 -23.00 16.51 -3.28
CA ILE A 500 -24.38 17.03 -3.35
C ILE A 500 -24.81 17.62 -2.00
N ASP A 501 -24.16 17.22 -0.90
CA ASP A 501 -24.43 17.74 0.44
C ASP A 501 -23.55 18.97 0.74
N GLU A 502 -24.18 20.13 0.86
CA GLU A 502 -23.51 21.38 1.26
C GLU A 502 -22.75 21.21 2.59
N TYR A 503 -23.29 20.41 3.51
CA TYR A 503 -22.66 20.18 4.82
C TYR A 503 -21.37 19.37 4.70
N ALA A 504 -21.29 18.42 3.77
CA ALA A 504 -20.06 17.70 3.49
C ALA A 504 -18.98 18.69 3.02
N ILE A 505 -19.31 19.56 2.07
CA ILE A 505 -18.41 20.61 1.57
C ILE A 505 -17.94 21.56 2.68
N GLU A 506 -18.84 21.99 3.56
CA GLU A 506 -18.47 22.89 4.66
C GLU A 506 -17.55 22.20 5.68
N THR A 507 -17.81 20.95 6.05
CA THR A 507 -16.93 20.21 6.97
C THR A 507 -15.57 19.92 6.35
N LEU A 508 -15.49 19.63 5.05
CA LEU A 508 -14.23 19.49 4.33
C LEU A 508 -13.39 20.76 4.36
N LYS A 509 -13.99 21.94 4.18
CA LYS A 509 -13.28 23.22 4.28
C LYS A 509 -12.73 23.49 5.68
N ILE A 510 -13.33 22.90 6.72
CA ILE A 510 -12.82 22.98 8.10
C ILE A 510 -11.63 22.02 8.29
N LEU A 511 -11.73 20.80 7.73
CA LEU A 511 -10.69 19.78 7.82
C LEU A 511 -9.46 20.11 6.98
N TYR A 512 -9.64 20.64 5.79
CA TYR A 512 -8.59 20.92 4.81
C TYR A 512 -8.44 22.44 4.64
N ASP A 513 -7.60 23.03 5.48
CA ASP A 513 -7.27 24.45 5.46
C ASP A 513 -5.90 24.70 4.82
N GLU A 514 -5.50 25.96 4.69
CA GLU A 514 -4.23 26.34 4.06
C GLU A 514 -2.99 25.71 4.73
N LYS A 515 -3.10 25.18 5.97
CA LYS A 515 -1.97 24.59 6.68
C LYS A 515 -1.71 23.13 6.31
N ASN A 516 -2.71 22.40 5.82
CA ASN A 516 -2.58 20.98 5.51
C ASN A 516 -2.86 20.62 4.05
N ILE A 517 -3.25 21.60 3.22
CA ILE A 517 -3.24 21.47 1.77
C ILE A 517 -1.81 21.75 1.25
N PRO A 518 -1.20 20.85 0.46
CA PRO A 518 0.11 21.10 -0.10
C PRO A 518 0.08 22.28 -1.09
N SER A 519 1.15 23.07 -1.12
CA SER A 519 1.21 24.32 -1.92
C SER A 519 1.03 24.14 -3.43
N ASN A 520 1.28 22.95 -3.97
CA ASN A 520 1.08 22.63 -5.37
C ASN A 520 -0.37 22.22 -5.72
N PHE A 521 -1.28 22.15 -4.74
CA PHE A 521 -2.69 21.84 -4.95
C PHE A 521 -3.55 23.11 -5.00
N LYS A 522 -4.37 23.22 -6.05
CA LYS A 522 -5.48 24.18 -6.13
C LYS A 522 -6.79 23.41 -5.96
N ILE A 523 -7.44 23.61 -4.82
CA ILE A 523 -8.68 22.89 -4.50
C ILE A 523 -9.90 23.75 -4.86
N ARG A 524 -10.83 23.16 -5.61
CA ARG A 524 -12.15 23.73 -5.91
C ARG A 524 -13.22 22.88 -5.24
N PHE A 525 -13.91 23.46 -4.25
CA PHE A 525 -15.07 22.84 -3.61
C PHE A 525 -16.35 23.16 -4.38
N VAL A 526 -17.12 22.13 -4.74
CA VAL A 526 -18.34 22.24 -5.54
C VAL A 526 -19.47 21.52 -4.81
N CYS A 527 -20.52 22.27 -4.46
CA CYS A 527 -21.77 21.73 -3.96
C CYS A 527 -22.74 21.57 -5.14
N ASP A 528 -22.77 20.40 -5.78
CA ASP A 528 -23.59 20.12 -6.96
C ASP A 528 -23.82 18.61 -7.12
N ASP A 529 -24.87 18.21 -7.83
CA ASP A 529 -25.02 16.82 -8.25
C ASP A 529 -23.97 16.54 -9.33
N TYR A 530 -23.03 15.64 -9.04
CA TYR A 530 -21.98 15.27 -10.00
C TYR A 530 -22.57 14.83 -11.35
N MET A 531 -23.76 14.23 -11.40
CA MET A 531 -24.37 13.85 -12.69
C MET A 531 -24.71 15.07 -13.57
N ASP A 532 -25.09 16.20 -12.95
CA ASP A 532 -25.42 17.45 -13.64
C ASP A 532 -24.24 18.42 -13.78
N TYR A 533 -23.21 18.28 -12.94
CA TYR A 533 -22.01 19.11 -12.97
C TYR A 533 -21.23 18.96 -14.29
N ARG A 534 -20.89 20.06 -14.94
CA ARG A 534 -20.16 20.08 -16.21
C ARG A 534 -18.69 20.44 -16.01
N HIS A 535 -17.81 19.68 -16.62
CA HIS A 535 -16.37 19.91 -16.62
C HIS A 535 -15.73 19.42 -17.91
N ASP A 536 -14.54 19.93 -18.22
CA ASP A 536 -13.70 19.44 -19.31
C ASP A 536 -13.11 18.06 -18.96
N LYS A 537 -12.52 17.39 -19.97
CA LYS A 537 -11.85 16.10 -19.75
C LYS A 537 -10.68 16.28 -18.77
N VAL A 538 -10.62 15.46 -17.73
CA VAL A 538 -9.58 15.52 -16.68
C VAL A 538 -8.62 14.35 -16.74
N ASP A 539 -7.52 14.43 -16.00
CA ASP A 539 -6.50 13.37 -15.97
C ASP A 539 -6.95 12.17 -15.13
N LEU A 540 -7.60 12.41 -13.99
CA LEU A 540 -8.06 11.37 -13.08
C LEU A 540 -9.43 11.68 -12.47
N ILE A 541 -10.35 10.72 -12.52
CA ILE A 541 -11.53 10.70 -11.65
C ILE A 541 -11.37 9.56 -10.64
N ILE A 542 -11.41 9.88 -9.35
CA ILE A 542 -11.15 8.92 -8.27
C ILE A 542 -12.19 9.06 -7.17
N GLY A 543 -12.59 7.96 -6.53
CA GLY A 543 -13.36 8.02 -5.30
C GLY A 543 -14.24 6.80 -5.03
N ASN A 544 -15.12 6.95 -4.04
CA ASN A 544 -16.12 5.95 -3.65
C ASN A 544 -17.53 6.48 -3.97
N PRO A 545 -18.07 6.27 -5.19
CA PRO A 545 -19.41 6.72 -5.52
C PRO A 545 -20.49 6.00 -4.69
N PRO A 546 -21.64 6.64 -4.44
CA PRO A 546 -22.74 6.03 -3.70
C PRO A 546 -23.36 4.83 -4.43
N PHE A 547 -23.58 3.71 -3.72
CA PHE A 547 -24.14 2.46 -4.29
C PHE A 547 -25.68 2.41 -4.31
N SER A 548 -26.32 3.55 -4.09
CA SER A 548 -27.77 3.67 -3.96
C SER A 548 -28.50 3.26 -5.24
N LYS A 549 -29.62 2.55 -5.08
CA LYS A 549 -30.54 2.29 -6.19
C LYS A 549 -31.42 3.51 -6.45
N ILE A 550 -31.42 3.98 -7.69
CA ILE A 550 -32.25 5.10 -8.15
C ILE A 550 -33.47 4.58 -8.92
N SER A 551 -34.57 5.34 -8.87
CA SER A 551 -35.83 5.02 -9.55
C SER A 551 -36.55 6.29 -10.02
N GLY A 552 -37.68 6.13 -10.72
CA GLY A 552 -38.53 7.24 -11.14
C GLY A 552 -37.93 8.15 -12.20
N SER A 553 -38.33 9.43 -12.17
CA SER A 553 -37.97 10.45 -13.18
C SER A 553 -36.46 10.72 -13.25
N TYR A 554 -35.77 10.71 -12.10
CA TYR A 554 -34.32 10.93 -12.04
C TYR A 554 -33.56 9.81 -12.77
N ARG A 555 -33.91 8.54 -12.52
CA ARG A 555 -33.35 7.41 -13.29
C ARG A 555 -33.63 7.57 -14.79
N ASN A 556 -34.86 7.90 -15.16
CA ASN A 556 -35.23 8.08 -16.56
C ASN A 556 -34.46 9.22 -17.24
N LYS A 557 -34.09 10.28 -16.51
CA LYS A 557 -33.22 11.36 -17.00
C LYS A 557 -31.82 10.82 -17.32
N LEU A 558 -31.19 10.09 -16.40
CA LEU A 558 -29.82 9.58 -16.56
C LEU A 558 -29.73 8.52 -17.68
N LEU A 559 -30.72 7.62 -17.78
CA LEU A 559 -30.77 6.58 -18.81
C LEU A 559 -30.80 7.11 -20.25
N LYS A 560 -31.19 8.37 -20.49
CA LYS A 560 -31.18 8.96 -21.84
C LYS A 560 -29.77 8.92 -22.45
N ASN A 561 -28.77 9.27 -21.66
CA ASN A 561 -27.39 9.41 -22.11
C ASN A 561 -26.47 8.25 -21.68
N ASN A 562 -26.91 7.41 -20.73
CA ASN A 562 -26.17 6.23 -20.27
C ASN A 562 -26.11 5.15 -21.37
N PHE A 563 -24.98 4.46 -21.53
CA PHE A 563 -24.84 3.31 -22.41
C PHE A 563 -25.69 2.14 -21.90
N ASN A 564 -25.57 1.78 -20.62
CA ASN A 564 -26.43 0.78 -20.00
C ASN A 564 -27.86 1.34 -19.81
N LYS A 565 -28.83 0.77 -20.53
CA LYS A 565 -30.23 1.21 -20.49
C LYS A 565 -31.06 0.57 -19.36
N ASN A 566 -30.46 -0.35 -18.61
CA ASN A 566 -31.14 -1.12 -17.57
C ASN A 566 -30.70 -0.77 -16.15
N SER A 567 -29.58 -0.06 -16.00
CA SER A 567 -28.99 0.26 -14.69
C SER A 567 -29.98 0.94 -13.74
N THR A 568 -29.87 0.57 -12.47
CA THR A 568 -30.53 1.20 -11.33
C THR A 568 -29.52 1.76 -10.34
N ASN A 569 -28.21 1.62 -10.56
CA ASN A 569 -27.20 1.91 -9.54
C ASN A 569 -26.47 3.23 -9.84
N LEU A 570 -26.51 4.19 -8.90
CA LEU A 570 -25.89 5.50 -9.08
C LEU A 570 -24.36 5.41 -9.33
N ALA A 571 -23.68 4.46 -8.71
CA ALA A 571 -22.24 4.26 -8.92
C ALA A 571 -21.90 3.87 -10.37
N GLU A 572 -22.82 3.17 -11.05
CA GLU A 572 -22.66 2.83 -12.46
C GLU A 572 -22.86 4.06 -13.36
N PHE A 573 -23.87 4.90 -13.10
CA PHE A 573 -24.05 6.14 -13.86
C PHE A 573 -22.85 7.08 -13.73
N ILE A 574 -22.27 7.17 -12.53
CA ILE A 574 -21.06 7.95 -12.26
C ILE A 574 -19.85 7.36 -13.01
N LEU A 575 -19.71 6.03 -13.02
CA LEU A 575 -18.66 5.34 -13.76
C LEU A 575 -18.74 5.61 -15.26
N GLU A 576 -19.91 5.48 -15.87
CA GLU A 576 -20.08 5.73 -17.31
C GLU A 576 -19.80 7.19 -17.68
N LYS A 577 -20.27 8.14 -16.86
CA LYS A 577 -19.92 9.56 -17.03
C LYS A 577 -18.39 9.76 -16.95
N ALA A 578 -17.73 9.12 -15.99
CA ALA A 578 -16.28 9.23 -15.83
C ALA A 578 -15.51 8.67 -17.04
N ILE A 579 -15.95 7.55 -17.63
CA ILE A 579 -15.36 6.97 -18.86
C ILE A 579 -15.32 7.99 -19.99
N SER A 580 -16.38 8.78 -20.13
CA SER A 580 -16.45 9.82 -21.18
C SER A 580 -15.62 11.08 -20.89
N SER A 581 -15.20 11.30 -19.64
CA SER A 581 -14.71 12.61 -19.17
C SER A 581 -13.39 12.56 -18.41
N ALA A 582 -12.71 11.42 -18.37
CA ALA A 582 -11.36 11.30 -17.82
C ALA A 582 -10.40 10.54 -18.73
N ARG A 583 -9.10 10.74 -18.49
CA ARG A 583 -8.05 9.86 -18.99
C ARG A 583 -7.95 8.59 -18.14
N TYR A 584 -7.89 8.75 -16.82
CA TYR A 584 -7.86 7.64 -15.86
C TYR A 584 -9.03 7.67 -14.89
N ILE A 585 -9.45 6.49 -14.46
CA ILE A 585 -10.50 6.31 -13.45
C ILE A 585 -9.98 5.38 -12.37
N SER A 586 -10.26 5.68 -11.11
CA SER A 586 -10.12 4.74 -9.99
C SER A 586 -11.36 4.80 -9.10
N MET A 587 -12.28 3.86 -9.26
CA MET A 587 -13.55 3.88 -8.52
C MET A 587 -13.78 2.60 -7.72
N ILE A 588 -14.19 2.77 -6.47
CA ILE A 588 -14.74 1.68 -5.66
C ILE A 588 -16.17 1.40 -6.14
N LEU A 589 -16.45 0.14 -6.48
CA LEU A 589 -17.71 -0.30 -7.06
C LEU A 589 -18.18 -1.59 -6.37
N PRO A 590 -19.49 -1.87 -6.35
CA PRO A 590 -19.99 -3.17 -5.94
C PRO A 590 -19.42 -4.29 -6.81
N LYS A 591 -18.93 -5.37 -6.20
CA LYS A 591 -18.38 -6.55 -6.88
C LYS A 591 -19.40 -7.23 -7.82
N THR A 592 -20.69 -6.94 -7.64
CA THR A 592 -21.79 -7.38 -8.52
C THR A 592 -21.63 -6.93 -9.97
N ILE A 593 -20.87 -5.85 -10.23
CA ILE A 593 -20.55 -5.40 -11.59
C ILE A 593 -19.89 -6.49 -12.44
N LEU A 594 -19.17 -7.42 -11.80
CA LEU A 594 -18.47 -8.51 -12.48
C LEU A 594 -19.41 -9.52 -13.12
N ASN A 595 -20.61 -9.76 -12.58
CA ASN A 595 -21.42 -10.93 -12.94
C ASN A 595 -22.94 -10.73 -13.00
N THR A 596 -23.49 -9.64 -12.48
CA THR A 596 -24.95 -9.45 -12.48
C THR A 596 -25.45 -9.08 -13.88
N PRO A 597 -26.62 -9.58 -14.33
CA PRO A 597 -27.22 -9.22 -15.61
C PRO A 597 -27.35 -7.71 -15.84
N GLU A 598 -27.70 -6.98 -14.77
CA GLU A 598 -27.89 -5.52 -14.78
C GLU A 598 -26.68 -4.78 -15.38
N PHE A 599 -25.46 -5.29 -15.21
CA PHE A 599 -24.23 -4.65 -15.64
C PHE A 599 -23.64 -5.23 -16.93
N LYS A 600 -24.41 -6.01 -17.72
CA LYS A 600 -23.90 -6.58 -18.98
C LYS A 600 -23.43 -5.48 -19.94
N ASP A 601 -24.28 -4.49 -20.20
CA ASP A 601 -23.96 -3.37 -21.09
C ASP A 601 -22.79 -2.54 -20.53
N THR A 602 -22.75 -2.30 -19.22
CA THR A 602 -21.62 -1.61 -18.57
C THR A 602 -20.30 -2.38 -18.77
N ARG A 603 -20.29 -3.71 -18.65
CA ARG A 603 -19.10 -4.54 -18.93
C ARG A 603 -18.69 -4.42 -20.39
N ASP A 604 -19.63 -4.40 -21.32
CA ASP A 604 -19.36 -4.26 -22.76
C ASP A 604 -18.75 -2.89 -23.08
N LEU A 605 -19.17 -1.84 -22.39
CA LEU A 605 -18.51 -0.53 -22.47
C LEU A 605 -17.09 -0.58 -21.86
N LEU A 606 -16.93 -1.19 -20.68
CA LEU A 606 -15.65 -1.21 -19.97
C LEU A 606 -14.54 -1.93 -20.75
N ILE A 607 -14.84 -3.02 -21.47
CA ILE A 607 -13.83 -3.74 -22.28
C ILE A 607 -13.29 -2.93 -23.47
N THR A 608 -13.97 -1.84 -23.86
CA THR A 608 -13.46 -0.91 -24.88
C THR A 608 -12.30 -0.04 -24.35
N ASN A 609 -12.09 -0.03 -23.03
CA ASN A 609 -11.03 0.70 -22.34
C ASN A 609 -10.01 -0.28 -21.76
N ARG A 610 -8.83 0.21 -21.37
CA ARG A 610 -7.81 -0.60 -20.71
C ARG A 610 -8.06 -0.64 -19.21
N ILE A 611 -8.52 -1.78 -18.70
CA ILE A 611 -8.59 -2.04 -17.26
C ILE A 611 -7.19 -2.43 -16.77
N ASP A 612 -6.49 -1.50 -16.15
CA ASP A 612 -5.14 -1.71 -15.62
C ASP A 612 -5.14 -2.66 -14.42
N SER A 613 -6.05 -2.43 -13.47
CA SER A 613 -6.15 -3.29 -12.30
C SER A 613 -7.56 -3.40 -11.74
N ILE A 614 -7.83 -4.55 -11.11
CA ILE A 614 -9.01 -4.85 -10.31
C ILE A 614 -8.52 -5.25 -8.92
N ILE A 615 -8.87 -4.45 -7.93
CA ILE A 615 -8.55 -4.72 -6.52
C ILE A 615 -9.81 -5.23 -5.84
N ASP A 616 -9.86 -6.50 -5.47
CA ASP A 616 -10.98 -7.13 -4.77
C ASP A 616 -10.79 -7.05 -3.25
N PHE A 617 -11.63 -6.24 -2.61
CA PHE A 617 -11.71 -6.13 -1.16
C PHE A 617 -12.60 -7.20 -0.54
N GLY A 618 -13.41 -7.90 -1.33
CA GLY A 618 -14.44 -8.81 -0.83
C GLY A 618 -15.30 -8.15 0.24
N GLU A 619 -15.56 -8.86 1.33
CA GLU A 619 -16.32 -8.34 2.50
C GLU A 619 -15.50 -7.38 3.38
N ASN A 620 -14.18 -7.29 3.19
CA ASN A 620 -13.32 -6.43 3.99
C ASN A 620 -13.40 -4.96 3.57
N GLY A 621 -14.14 -4.64 2.50
CA GLY A 621 -14.28 -3.29 1.96
C GLY A 621 -14.92 -2.27 2.92
N PHE A 622 -15.96 -2.67 3.66
CA PHE A 622 -16.68 -1.73 4.53
C PHE A 622 -17.07 -2.42 5.84
N LYS A 623 -16.51 -1.96 6.97
CA LYS A 623 -16.81 -2.54 8.28
C LYS A 623 -18.28 -2.33 8.64
N GLY A 624 -18.99 -3.41 8.95
CA GLY A 624 -20.40 -3.37 9.36
C GLY A 624 -21.40 -3.25 8.20
N VAL A 625 -20.95 -3.27 6.95
CA VAL A 625 -21.82 -3.25 5.77
C VAL A 625 -21.69 -4.56 5.01
N LEU A 626 -22.81 -5.22 4.74
CA LEU A 626 -22.84 -6.51 4.02
C LEU A 626 -22.78 -6.30 2.49
N VAL A 627 -21.69 -5.71 2.00
CA VAL A 627 -21.43 -5.49 0.57
C VAL A 627 -20.03 -5.97 0.20
N GLU A 628 -19.91 -6.59 -0.97
CA GLU A 628 -18.60 -6.94 -1.54
C GLU A 628 -18.19 -5.88 -2.55
N THR A 629 -16.95 -5.42 -2.50
CA THR A 629 -16.51 -4.28 -3.31
C THR A 629 -15.17 -4.51 -3.97
N ILE A 630 -15.02 -3.87 -5.12
CA ILE A 630 -13.78 -3.86 -5.90
C ILE A 630 -13.39 -2.41 -6.22
N ASN A 631 -12.12 -2.14 -6.47
CA ASN A 631 -11.69 -0.92 -7.15
C ASN A 631 -11.29 -1.25 -8.59
N LEU A 632 -11.82 -0.51 -9.57
CA LEU A 632 -11.38 -0.58 -10.97
C LEU A 632 -10.47 0.60 -11.28
N VAL A 633 -9.25 0.31 -11.74
CA VAL A 633 -8.35 1.31 -12.34
C VAL A 633 -8.40 1.16 -13.86
N ILE A 634 -8.81 2.22 -14.56
CA ILE A 634 -9.09 2.21 -16.00
C ILE A 634 -8.30 3.34 -16.69
N ASP A 635 -7.63 3.02 -17.80
CA ASP A 635 -7.11 3.96 -18.79
C ASP A 635 -8.09 4.03 -19.98
N CYS A 636 -8.73 5.17 -20.16
CA CYS A 636 -9.78 5.39 -21.15
C CYS A 636 -9.26 5.66 -22.57
N ASN A 637 -7.94 5.68 -22.79
CA ASN A 637 -7.33 6.00 -24.08
C ASN A 637 -6.54 4.83 -24.70
N GLN A 638 -6.49 3.67 -24.06
CA GLN A 638 -5.70 2.53 -24.52
C GLN A 638 -6.53 1.25 -24.61
N THR A 639 -6.09 0.32 -25.46
CA THR A 639 -6.69 -1.02 -25.57
C THR A 639 -5.96 -2.05 -24.70
N PRO A 640 -6.68 -2.95 -24.01
CA PRO A 640 -6.11 -3.82 -22.99
C PRO A 640 -5.27 -4.97 -23.57
N MET A 641 -4.13 -5.25 -22.92
CA MET A 641 -3.34 -6.47 -23.16
C MET A 641 -3.30 -7.37 -21.92
N TYR A 642 -3.13 -6.77 -20.74
CA TYR A 642 -3.10 -7.43 -19.45
C TYR A 642 -3.83 -6.61 -18.39
N THR A 643 -4.40 -7.27 -17.40
CA THR A 643 -5.06 -6.69 -16.23
C THR A 643 -4.50 -7.34 -14.97
N LYS A 644 -4.10 -6.51 -14.00
CA LYS A 644 -3.61 -6.96 -12.69
C LYS A 644 -4.79 -7.16 -11.73
N ILE A 645 -4.92 -8.36 -11.18
CA ILE A 645 -5.95 -8.72 -10.21
C ILE A 645 -5.31 -8.86 -8.85
N ILE A 646 -5.80 -8.11 -7.86
CA ILE A 646 -5.32 -8.14 -6.48
C ILE A 646 -6.50 -8.54 -5.60
N SER A 647 -6.35 -9.54 -4.74
CA SER A 647 -7.37 -9.91 -3.77
C SER A 647 -6.81 -9.80 -2.36
N THR A 648 -7.34 -8.85 -1.61
CA THR A 648 -6.96 -8.65 -0.20
C THR A 648 -7.45 -9.80 0.69
N THR A 649 -8.58 -10.43 0.33
CA THR A 649 -9.16 -11.55 1.08
C THR A 649 -8.45 -12.87 0.85
N LEU A 650 -7.92 -13.09 -0.35
CA LEU A 650 -7.16 -14.29 -0.70
C LEU A 650 -5.64 -14.11 -0.53
N GLY A 651 -5.16 -12.88 -0.38
CA GLY A 651 -3.72 -12.57 -0.30
C GLY A 651 -2.97 -12.85 -1.59
N ILE A 652 -3.62 -12.69 -2.75
CA ILE A 652 -3.04 -13.00 -4.07
C ILE A 652 -2.96 -11.77 -4.96
N SER A 653 -1.94 -11.73 -5.83
CA SER A 653 -1.78 -10.76 -6.91
C SER A 653 -1.42 -11.50 -8.19
N ILE A 654 -2.25 -11.38 -9.22
CA ILE A 654 -2.13 -12.12 -10.49
C ILE A 654 -2.14 -11.12 -11.63
N ASN A 655 -1.27 -11.29 -12.62
CA ASN A 655 -1.36 -10.53 -13.88
C ASN A 655 -1.90 -11.45 -14.98
N GLN A 656 -3.06 -11.11 -15.56
CA GLN A 656 -3.72 -11.95 -16.56
C GLN A 656 -3.94 -11.23 -17.88
N LYS A 657 -3.97 -11.98 -18.98
CA LYS A 657 -4.38 -11.43 -20.28
C LYS A 657 -5.84 -10.97 -20.16
N SER A 658 -6.14 -9.73 -20.52
CA SER A 658 -7.51 -9.19 -20.31
C SER A 658 -8.56 -9.98 -21.09
N LYS A 659 -8.28 -10.35 -22.35
CA LYS A 659 -9.16 -11.21 -23.17
C LYS A 659 -9.44 -12.60 -22.56
N TYR A 660 -8.55 -13.08 -21.69
CA TYR A 660 -8.71 -14.39 -21.06
C TYR A 660 -9.71 -14.36 -19.90
N ILE A 661 -9.70 -13.28 -19.11
CA ILE A 661 -10.61 -13.10 -17.96
C ILE A 661 -11.91 -12.37 -18.31
N PHE A 662 -11.93 -11.62 -19.42
CA PHE A 662 -13.10 -10.95 -19.99
C PHE A 662 -13.57 -11.67 -21.25
N ASP A 663 -13.64 -13.00 -21.19
CA ASP A 663 -14.04 -13.84 -22.32
C ASP A 663 -15.54 -13.71 -22.61
N ASP A 664 -15.88 -13.19 -23.78
CA ASP A 664 -17.27 -12.97 -24.20
C ASP A 664 -18.08 -14.27 -24.41
N ASN A 665 -17.41 -15.43 -24.45
CA ASN A 665 -18.07 -16.73 -24.51
C ASN A 665 -18.54 -17.22 -23.13
N LEU A 666 -18.05 -16.60 -22.05
CA LEU A 666 -18.46 -16.90 -20.69
C LEU A 666 -19.65 -16.01 -20.30
N PRO A 667 -20.51 -16.46 -19.36
CA PRO A 667 -21.71 -15.70 -18.98
C PRO A 667 -21.38 -14.33 -18.35
N TYR A 668 -20.16 -14.16 -17.85
CA TYR A 668 -19.61 -12.92 -17.30
C TYR A 668 -18.10 -13.03 -17.05
N TRP A 669 -17.48 -11.94 -16.58
CA TRP A 669 -16.04 -11.86 -16.31
C TRP A 669 -15.60 -12.79 -15.17
N ILE A 670 -14.55 -13.59 -15.41
CA ILE A 670 -13.96 -14.51 -14.42
C ILE A 670 -12.55 -14.05 -14.10
N ILE A 671 -12.42 -13.15 -13.11
CA ILE A 671 -11.15 -12.47 -12.82
C ILE A 671 -10.10 -13.40 -12.19
N TYR A 672 -10.52 -14.55 -11.64
CA TYR A 672 -9.62 -15.57 -11.07
C TYR A 672 -9.41 -16.79 -11.99
N ARG A 673 -9.77 -16.69 -13.27
CA ARG A 673 -9.58 -17.75 -14.26
C ARG A 673 -8.11 -18.19 -14.30
N ASN A 674 -7.87 -19.49 -14.35
CA ASN A 674 -6.55 -20.12 -14.39
C ASN A 674 -6.61 -21.49 -15.08
N ASP A 675 -5.46 -22.13 -15.24
CA ASP A 675 -5.34 -23.42 -15.95
C ASP A 675 -6.24 -24.52 -15.35
N PHE A 676 -6.39 -24.55 -14.02
CA PHE A 676 -7.30 -25.49 -13.34
C PHE A 676 -8.76 -25.24 -13.73
N PHE A 677 -9.19 -23.97 -13.80
CA PHE A 677 -10.52 -23.63 -14.28
C PHE A 677 -10.73 -24.11 -15.72
N ASP A 678 -9.76 -23.90 -16.61
CA ASP A 678 -9.85 -24.31 -18.02
C ASP A 678 -9.84 -25.82 -18.20
N GLU A 679 -9.14 -26.56 -17.33
CA GLU A 679 -9.17 -28.02 -17.33
C GLU A 679 -10.59 -28.53 -17.05
N VAL A 680 -11.24 -28.05 -15.99
CA VAL A 680 -12.62 -28.43 -15.68
C VAL A 680 -13.57 -27.92 -16.75
N PHE A 681 -13.38 -26.68 -17.22
CA PHE A 681 -14.25 -26.08 -18.23
C PHE A 681 -14.30 -26.87 -19.55
N ARG A 682 -13.15 -27.38 -20.02
CA ARG A 682 -13.07 -28.20 -21.25
C ARG A 682 -13.82 -29.53 -21.16
N LYS A 683 -13.94 -30.09 -19.95
CA LYS A 683 -14.59 -31.39 -19.71
C LYS A 683 -16.10 -31.23 -19.47
N MET A 684 -16.67 -30.02 -19.58
CA MET A 684 -18.04 -29.75 -19.17
C MET A 684 -18.89 -29.15 -20.31
N LYS A 685 -20.09 -29.69 -20.53
CA LYS A 685 -21.17 -29.04 -21.31
C LYS A 685 -22.01 -28.18 -20.37
N PHE A 686 -21.75 -26.87 -20.35
CA PHE A 686 -22.48 -25.88 -19.55
C PHE A 686 -23.68 -25.27 -20.27
N GLY A 687 -24.45 -24.45 -19.56
CA GLY A 687 -25.56 -23.67 -20.13
C GLY A 687 -26.83 -24.48 -20.43
N ILE A 688 -26.93 -25.70 -19.92
CA ILE A 688 -28.00 -26.67 -20.19
C ILE A 688 -29.29 -26.45 -19.36
N PHE A 689 -29.24 -25.55 -18.37
CA PHE A 689 -30.35 -25.23 -17.47
C PHE A 689 -30.78 -23.77 -17.57
N ASP A 690 -32.08 -23.52 -17.44
CA ASP A 690 -32.64 -22.28 -16.90
C ASP A 690 -32.91 -22.47 -15.40
N VAL A 691 -33.30 -21.41 -14.69
CA VAL A 691 -33.56 -21.48 -13.24
C VAL A 691 -34.83 -20.74 -12.83
N PHE A 692 -35.56 -21.36 -11.92
CA PHE A 692 -36.60 -20.73 -11.14
C PHE A 692 -36.22 -20.72 -9.66
N ARG A 693 -36.36 -19.57 -9.02
CA ARG A 693 -36.19 -19.41 -7.58
C ARG A 693 -37.43 -18.77 -7.01
N ASP A 694 -38.09 -19.49 -6.11
CA ASP A 694 -39.27 -18.97 -5.43
C ASP A 694 -38.89 -17.86 -4.44
N ARG A 695 -39.71 -16.80 -4.40
CA ARG A 695 -39.62 -15.73 -3.40
C ARG A 695 -40.93 -15.54 -2.62
N GLN A 696 -41.96 -16.33 -2.93
CA GLN A 696 -43.31 -16.15 -2.41
C GLN A 696 -43.57 -17.03 -1.17
N ILE A 697 -42.88 -18.17 -1.03
CA ILE A 697 -42.91 -19.02 0.16
C ILE A 697 -41.95 -18.44 1.20
N THR A 698 -42.52 -18.04 2.34
CA THR A 698 -41.84 -17.43 3.48
C THR A 698 -42.22 -18.15 4.78
N ASN A 699 -41.60 -17.77 5.90
CA ASN A 699 -42.01 -18.30 7.20
C ASN A 699 -43.42 -17.85 7.61
N GLY A 700 -43.98 -16.79 7.00
CA GLY A 700 -45.30 -16.28 7.33
C GLY A 700 -46.47 -17.05 6.71
N ASN A 701 -46.20 -17.84 5.66
CA ASN A 701 -47.21 -18.66 4.98
C ASN A 701 -46.85 -20.16 4.99
N THR A 702 -46.00 -20.57 5.94
CA THR A 702 -45.66 -21.98 6.18
C THR A 702 -45.77 -22.30 7.67
N SER A 703 -45.90 -23.58 8.00
CA SER A 703 -45.97 -24.11 9.36
C SER A 703 -44.89 -25.17 9.57
N LEU A 704 -44.22 -25.20 10.73
CA LEU A 704 -43.32 -26.30 11.08
C LEU A 704 -44.09 -27.59 11.45
N ASN A 705 -45.34 -27.44 11.88
CA ASN A 705 -46.21 -28.56 12.22
C ASN A 705 -47.03 -28.97 10.99
N ARG A 706 -46.95 -30.25 10.64
CA ARG A 706 -47.86 -30.86 9.67
C ARG A 706 -49.24 -31.01 10.31
N THR A 707 -50.24 -30.38 9.72
CA THR A 707 -51.64 -30.45 10.17
C THR A 707 -52.54 -30.75 8.98
N ASP A 708 -53.84 -30.98 9.22
CA ASP A 708 -54.80 -31.20 8.14
C ASP A 708 -54.88 -30.02 7.16
N LYS A 709 -54.57 -28.81 7.63
CA LYS A 709 -54.47 -27.62 6.78
C LYS A 709 -53.12 -27.55 6.06
N TYR A 710 -52.01 -27.76 6.78
CA TYR A 710 -50.65 -27.61 6.26
C TYR A 710 -50.04 -28.98 5.91
N GLN A 711 -50.37 -29.48 4.71
CA GLN A 711 -50.03 -30.84 4.29
C GLN A 711 -48.87 -30.93 3.29
N ILE A 712 -48.65 -29.90 2.45
CA ILE A 712 -47.63 -29.94 1.40
C ILE A 712 -46.27 -29.64 1.99
N ARG A 713 -45.31 -30.55 1.83
CA ARG A 713 -43.93 -30.34 2.30
C ARG A 713 -43.23 -29.26 1.48
N VAL A 714 -42.53 -28.37 2.17
CA VAL A 714 -41.67 -27.32 1.60
C VAL A 714 -40.21 -27.68 1.87
N LEU A 715 -39.47 -28.04 0.82
CA LEU A 715 -38.04 -28.32 0.93
C LEU A 715 -37.22 -27.03 1.00
N LYS A 716 -36.18 -27.08 1.84
CA LYS A 716 -35.21 -26.03 2.06
C LYS A 716 -33.78 -26.56 1.90
N SER A 717 -32.79 -25.68 1.83
CA SER A 717 -31.41 -26.02 1.44
C SER A 717 -30.79 -27.15 2.26
N ARG A 718 -31.08 -27.25 3.57
CA ARG A 718 -30.54 -28.32 4.44
C ARG A 718 -31.20 -29.68 4.24
N ASN A 719 -32.40 -29.72 3.64
CA ASN A 719 -33.07 -30.99 3.34
C ASN A 719 -32.36 -31.78 2.26
N ILE A 720 -31.51 -31.13 1.45
CA ILE A 720 -30.77 -31.77 0.35
C ILE A 720 -29.34 -32.04 0.83
N LEU A 721 -29.01 -33.30 1.07
CA LEU A 721 -27.65 -33.71 1.44
C LEU A 721 -26.70 -33.69 0.25
N ASP A 722 -25.40 -33.66 0.53
CA ASP A 722 -24.33 -33.78 -0.49
C ASP A 722 -24.43 -35.10 -1.27
N THR A 723 -24.95 -36.16 -0.66
CA THR A 723 -25.19 -37.48 -1.29
C THR A 723 -26.37 -37.51 -2.26
N GLY A 724 -27.04 -36.38 -2.47
CA GLY A 724 -28.24 -36.29 -3.31
C GLY A 724 -29.52 -36.85 -2.66
N LYS A 725 -29.47 -37.23 -1.38
CA LYS A 725 -30.65 -37.68 -0.63
C LYS A 725 -31.42 -36.52 -0.02
N ILE A 726 -32.75 -36.58 -0.12
CA ILE A 726 -33.66 -35.69 0.61
C ILE A 726 -33.90 -36.27 2.00
N VAL A 727 -33.64 -35.48 3.04
CA VAL A 727 -33.84 -35.88 4.44
C VAL A 727 -34.89 -35.02 5.14
N THR A 728 -35.57 -35.64 6.09
CA THR A 728 -36.45 -34.95 7.04
C THR A 728 -35.63 -34.47 8.22
N ILE A 729 -35.78 -33.21 8.59
CA ILE A 729 -35.06 -32.58 9.69
C ILE A 729 -36.09 -32.05 10.69
N GLU A 730 -36.10 -32.63 11.88
CA GLU A 730 -36.98 -32.21 12.97
C GLU A 730 -36.76 -30.72 13.32
N GLY A 731 -37.85 -29.98 13.50
CA GLY A 731 -37.83 -28.54 13.79
C GLY A 731 -37.35 -27.65 12.64
N TYR A 732 -37.00 -28.22 11.48
CA TYR A 732 -36.61 -27.47 10.29
C TYR A 732 -37.58 -27.66 9.14
N ASP A 733 -38.13 -28.85 8.92
CA ASP A 733 -39.12 -29.08 7.88
C ASP A 733 -40.33 -28.17 8.04
N SER A 734 -40.87 -27.67 6.92
CA SER A 734 -42.03 -26.79 6.91
C SER A 734 -43.07 -27.28 5.90
N PHE A 735 -44.32 -26.94 6.15
CA PHE A 735 -45.48 -27.36 5.39
C PHE A 735 -46.35 -26.16 5.02
N ILE A 736 -47.00 -26.22 3.88
CA ILE A 736 -47.86 -25.18 3.33
C ILE A 736 -49.22 -25.78 2.94
N ASP A 737 -50.27 -24.98 3.02
CA ASP A 737 -51.61 -25.41 2.62
C ASP A 737 -51.77 -25.36 1.09
N ILE A 738 -52.63 -26.23 0.57
CA ILE A 738 -52.79 -26.40 -0.88
C ILE A 738 -53.44 -25.20 -1.56
N GLU A 739 -54.32 -24.49 -0.86
CA GLU A 739 -54.98 -23.30 -1.39
C GLU A 739 -53.97 -22.17 -1.60
N THR A 740 -53.09 -21.94 -0.62
CA THR A 740 -52.00 -20.98 -0.73
C THR A 740 -51.05 -21.36 -1.86
N VAL A 741 -50.56 -22.60 -1.90
CA VAL A 741 -49.64 -23.05 -2.97
C VAL A 741 -50.25 -22.84 -4.34
N SER A 742 -51.53 -23.16 -4.54
CA SER A 742 -52.19 -23.04 -5.85
C SER A 742 -52.11 -21.64 -6.46
N LYS A 743 -51.96 -20.60 -5.63
CA LYS A 743 -51.84 -19.19 -6.01
C LYS A 743 -50.40 -18.74 -6.26
N LEU A 744 -49.41 -19.58 -5.93
CA LEU A 744 -47.98 -19.27 -6.06
C LEU A 744 -47.39 -19.79 -7.36
N THR A 745 -46.42 -19.06 -7.92
CA THR A 745 -45.75 -19.45 -9.18
C THR A 745 -45.04 -20.80 -9.09
N VAL A 746 -44.55 -21.16 -7.88
CA VAL A 746 -43.87 -22.44 -7.63
C VAL A 746 -44.79 -23.67 -7.81
N ASN A 747 -46.11 -23.49 -7.77
CA ASN A 747 -47.07 -24.58 -7.94
C ASN A 747 -46.90 -25.35 -9.25
N LYS A 748 -46.47 -24.66 -10.32
CA LYS A 748 -46.22 -25.30 -11.61
C LYS A 748 -45.18 -26.43 -11.53
N PHE A 749 -44.33 -26.42 -10.50
CA PHE A 749 -43.34 -27.47 -10.26
C PHE A 749 -43.78 -28.53 -9.26
N PHE A 750 -44.95 -28.44 -8.63
CA PHE A 750 -45.36 -29.31 -7.51
C PHE A 750 -45.23 -30.81 -7.83
N ASN A 751 -45.75 -31.23 -8.99
CA ASN A 751 -45.66 -32.61 -9.49
C ASN A 751 -44.77 -32.77 -10.72
N ASP A 752 -43.98 -31.74 -11.05
CA ASP A 752 -43.02 -31.79 -12.15
C ASP A 752 -41.77 -32.58 -11.73
N THR A 753 -41.50 -33.67 -12.44
CA THR A 753 -40.33 -34.55 -12.27
C THR A 753 -39.29 -34.36 -13.37
N GLY A 754 -39.54 -33.45 -14.32
CA GLY A 754 -38.61 -33.08 -15.39
C GLY A 754 -37.57 -32.05 -14.96
N VAL A 755 -37.69 -31.52 -13.75
CA VAL A 755 -36.77 -30.51 -13.20
C VAL A 755 -35.83 -31.08 -12.15
N TYR A 756 -34.76 -30.33 -11.89
CA TYR A 756 -33.76 -30.65 -10.89
C TYR A 756 -33.75 -29.59 -9.78
N LEU A 757 -33.21 -29.92 -8.62
CA LEU A 757 -33.08 -29.00 -7.50
C LEU A 757 -31.62 -28.79 -7.15
N THR A 758 -31.24 -27.56 -6.81
CA THR A 758 -29.94 -27.24 -6.25
C THR A 758 -30.06 -26.29 -5.05
N PRO A 759 -29.36 -26.56 -3.94
CA PRO A 759 -29.29 -25.63 -2.82
C PRO A 759 -28.68 -24.30 -3.23
N ASN A 760 -29.33 -23.22 -2.81
CA ASN A 760 -28.93 -21.85 -3.15
C ASN A 760 -27.97 -21.26 -2.08
N MET A 761 -27.24 -20.19 -2.44
CA MET A 761 -26.36 -19.43 -1.52
C MET A 761 -25.25 -20.28 -0.88
N THR A 762 -24.61 -21.16 -1.64
CA THR A 762 -23.57 -22.05 -1.11
C THR A 762 -22.47 -22.37 -2.12
N TYR A 763 -21.27 -22.60 -1.60
CA TYR A 763 -20.13 -23.18 -2.32
C TYR A 763 -20.06 -24.71 -2.23
N LYS A 764 -21.18 -25.34 -1.84
CA LYS A 764 -21.39 -26.79 -1.93
C LYS A 764 -22.44 -27.08 -3.01
N PRO A 765 -22.14 -26.79 -4.30
CA PRO A 765 -23.04 -27.13 -5.39
C PRO A 765 -23.36 -28.62 -5.36
N ARG A 766 -24.62 -28.93 -5.61
CA ARG A 766 -25.14 -30.30 -5.72
C ARG A 766 -26.48 -30.24 -6.43
N ILE A 767 -26.77 -31.25 -7.24
CA ILE A 767 -28.01 -31.35 -8.00
C ILE A 767 -28.72 -32.62 -7.59
N ILE A 768 -30.04 -32.57 -7.47
CA ILE A 768 -30.89 -33.75 -7.32
C ILE A 768 -32.05 -33.71 -8.30
N LYS A 769 -32.50 -34.86 -8.79
CA LYS A 769 -33.72 -34.94 -9.60
C LYS A 769 -34.94 -34.72 -8.70
N LYS A 770 -35.89 -33.89 -9.13
CA LYS A 770 -37.10 -33.60 -8.34
C LYS A 770 -38.10 -34.75 -8.46
N ASP A 771 -38.76 -35.07 -7.35
CA ASP A 771 -39.87 -36.02 -7.25
C ASP A 771 -41.20 -35.29 -6.96
N LYS A 772 -42.33 -36.00 -6.99
CA LYS A 772 -43.68 -35.44 -6.81
C LYS A 772 -44.00 -35.14 -5.34
N GLY A 773 -45.01 -34.30 -5.11
CA GLY A 773 -45.62 -34.13 -3.78
C GLY A 773 -44.96 -33.13 -2.85
N TYR A 774 -44.04 -32.27 -3.34
CA TYR A 774 -43.47 -31.18 -2.55
C TYR A 774 -43.11 -29.96 -3.41
N VAL A 775 -43.00 -28.81 -2.75
CA VAL A 775 -42.50 -27.55 -3.33
C VAL A 775 -41.21 -27.11 -2.63
N VAL A 776 -40.56 -26.07 -3.15
CA VAL A 776 -39.33 -25.49 -2.58
C VAL A 776 -39.54 -24.02 -2.22
N ASN A 777 -38.80 -23.52 -1.23
CA ASN A 777 -38.70 -22.09 -0.99
C ASN A 777 -37.44 -21.48 -1.63
N GLY A 778 -37.21 -20.18 -1.45
CA GLY A 778 -36.08 -19.47 -2.05
C GLY A 778 -34.66 -19.87 -1.60
N SER A 779 -34.52 -20.84 -0.69
CA SER A 779 -33.23 -21.45 -0.33
C SER A 779 -32.83 -22.61 -1.25
N VAL A 780 -33.72 -23.07 -2.14
CA VAL A 780 -33.44 -24.07 -3.16
C VAL A 780 -33.87 -23.50 -4.52
N ALA A 781 -32.99 -23.60 -5.51
CA ALA A 781 -33.28 -23.25 -6.90
C ALA A 781 -33.80 -24.49 -7.64
N VAL A 782 -34.81 -24.30 -8.48
CA VAL A 782 -35.29 -25.29 -9.45
C VAL A 782 -34.54 -25.07 -10.76
N LEU A 783 -33.74 -26.04 -11.17
CA LEU A 783 -33.04 -26.05 -12.45
C LEU A 783 -33.94 -26.72 -13.50
N ILE A 784 -34.21 -25.99 -14.58
CA ILE A 784 -35.13 -26.40 -15.64
C ILE A 784 -34.29 -26.76 -16.87
N PRO A 785 -34.26 -28.02 -17.32
CA PRO A 785 -33.52 -28.40 -18.52
C PRO A 785 -33.98 -27.60 -19.74
N LYS A 786 -33.04 -27.14 -20.57
CA LYS A 786 -33.36 -26.45 -21.84
C LYS A 786 -33.66 -27.41 -22.99
N GLU A 787 -33.21 -28.66 -22.89
CA GLU A 787 -33.48 -29.73 -23.85
C GLU A 787 -34.33 -30.80 -23.15
N GLU A 788 -35.36 -31.34 -23.82
CA GLU A 788 -36.36 -32.25 -23.21
C GLU A 788 -35.76 -33.58 -22.70
N ASN A 789 -34.60 -34.01 -23.22
CA ASN A 789 -34.00 -35.32 -22.95
C ASN A 789 -32.70 -35.28 -22.11
N ILE A 790 -32.45 -34.20 -21.35
CA ILE A 790 -31.28 -34.17 -20.45
C ILE A 790 -31.55 -35.10 -19.26
N ASN A 791 -31.03 -36.32 -19.32
CA ASN A 791 -31.02 -37.24 -18.18
C ASN A 791 -29.62 -37.28 -17.54
N ILE A 792 -29.48 -36.60 -16.41
CA ILE A 792 -28.25 -36.59 -15.61
C ILE A 792 -28.18 -37.87 -14.77
N ASN A 793 -27.20 -38.73 -15.03
CA ASN A 793 -26.97 -39.96 -14.26
C ASN A 793 -26.31 -39.70 -12.91
N GLN A 794 -26.22 -40.72 -12.05
CA GLN A 794 -25.68 -40.56 -10.69
C GLN A 794 -24.21 -40.09 -10.67
N ASN A 795 -23.36 -40.63 -11.56
CA ASN A 795 -21.94 -40.22 -11.64
C ASN A 795 -21.79 -38.71 -11.93
N GLN A 796 -22.66 -38.15 -12.75
CA GLN A 796 -22.69 -36.70 -13.03
C GLN A 796 -23.12 -35.89 -11.81
N LEU A 797 -24.16 -36.35 -11.09
CA LEU A 797 -24.61 -35.70 -9.85
C LEU A 797 -23.51 -35.72 -8.77
N ASP A 798 -22.82 -36.86 -8.63
CA ASP A 798 -21.71 -37.04 -7.71
C ASP A 798 -20.55 -36.10 -8.06
N TYR A 799 -20.24 -35.95 -9.35
CA TYR A 799 -19.20 -35.03 -9.82
C TYR A 799 -19.49 -33.57 -9.45
N ILE A 800 -20.73 -33.08 -9.63
CA ILE A 800 -21.09 -31.70 -9.24
C ILE A 800 -20.92 -31.48 -7.74
N SER A 801 -21.09 -32.52 -6.92
CA SER A 801 -20.90 -32.45 -5.48
C SER A 801 -19.43 -32.61 -5.01
N SER A 802 -18.51 -32.93 -5.92
CA SER A 802 -17.10 -33.22 -5.63
C SER A 802 -16.29 -31.98 -5.23
N ASP A 803 -15.14 -32.21 -4.59
CA ASP A 803 -14.22 -31.13 -4.21
C ASP A 803 -13.56 -30.45 -5.42
N GLU A 804 -13.36 -31.17 -6.53
CA GLU A 804 -12.89 -30.61 -7.80
C GLU A 804 -13.89 -29.57 -8.33
N PHE A 805 -15.17 -29.96 -8.46
CA PHE A 805 -16.19 -29.04 -8.96
C PHE A 805 -16.46 -27.89 -7.98
N ARG A 806 -16.38 -28.11 -6.66
CA ARG A 806 -16.46 -27.03 -5.66
C ARG A 806 -15.35 -26.00 -5.85
N LYS A 807 -14.11 -26.44 -6.09
CA LYS A 807 -12.98 -25.54 -6.36
C LYS A 807 -13.20 -24.77 -7.66
N PHE A 808 -13.67 -25.43 -8.72
CA PHE A 808 -14.05 -24.79 -9.99
C PHE A 808 -15.14 -23.73 -9.79
N TYR A 809 -16.23 -24.10 -9.11
CA TYR A 809 -17.39 -23.24 -8.90
C TYR A 809 -17.03 -22.00 -8.06
N ARG A 810 -16.06 -22.10 -7.12
CA ARG A 810 -15.52 -20.93 -6.40
C ARG A 810 -14.88 -19.91 -7.35
N ILE A 811 -14.06 -20.38 -8.29
CA ILE A 811 -13.45 -19.53 -9.33
C ILE A 811 -14.54 -18.97 -10.26
N ALA A 812 -15.46 -19.83 -10.73
CA ALA A 812 -16.56 -19.45 -11.62
C ALA A 812 -17.50 -18.37 -11.02
N ARG A 813 -17.56 -18.28 -9.69
CA ARG A 813 -18.33 -17.27 -8.94
C ARG A 813 -17.46 -16.11 -8.44
N ASN A 814 -16.23 -15.98 -8.91
CA ASN A 814 -15.26 -14.96 -8.47
C ASN A 814 -15.07 -14.89 -6.94
N TYR A 815 -15.16 -16.02 -6.24
CA TYR A 815 -15.10 -16.07 -4.77
C TYR A 815 -16.11 -15.14 -4.06
N GLN A 816 -17.23 -14.80 -4.70
CA GLN A 816 -18.30 -14.02 -4.08
C GLN A 816 -18.95 -14.74 -2.90
N THR A 817 -19.27 -14.01 -1.86
CA THR A 817 -19.82 -14.53 -0.60
C THR A 817 -21.23 -14.01 -0.31
N ARG A 818 -21.56 -12.82 -0.83
CA ARG A 818 -22.87 -12.16 -0.66
C ARG A 818 -23.76 -12.29 -1.88
N SER A 819 -23.18 -12.53 -3.05
CA SER A 819 -23.90 -12.71 -4.32
C SER A 819 -23.87 -14.16 -4.84
N LEU A 820 -24.14 -15.13 -3.97
CA LEU A 820 -24.13 -16.57 -4.28
C LEU A 820 -25.46 -17.14 -4.75
N ASN A 821 -26.41 -16.27 -5.08
CA ASN A 821 -27.69 -16.73 -5.59
C ASN A 821 -27.49 -17.45 -6.93
N VAL A 822 -28.16 -18.60 -7.09
CA VAL A 822 -28.36 -19.24 -8.39
C VAL A 822 -29.46 -18.46 -9.10
N ASP A 823 -29.06 -17.75 -10.14
CA ASP A 823 -29.87 -16.90 -10.99
C ASP A 823 -29.67 -17.28 -12.47
N LYS A 824 -30.34 -16.57 -13.37
CA LYS A 824 -30.31 -16.87 -14.81
C LYS A 824 -28.91 -16.91 -15.42
N THR A 825 -27.96 -16.23 -14.79
CA THR A 825 -26.60 -16.13 -15.31
C THR A 825 -25.70 -17.19 -14.69
N SER A 826 -25.82 -17.39 -13.39
CA SER A 826 -24.99 -18.35 -12.67
C SER A 826 -25.48 -19.79 -12.73
N CYS A 827 -26.73 -20.04 -13.14
CA CYS A 827 -27.20 -21.38 -13.45
C CYS A 827 -26.43 -22.01 -14.62
N TYR A 828 -25.78 -21.19 -15.46
CA TYR A 828 -24.90 -21.62 -16.55
C TYR A 828 -23.86 -22.66 -16.10
N TRP A 829 -23.30 -22.50 -14.90
CA TRP A 829 -22.23 -23.37 -14.39
C TRP A 829 -22.71 -24.76 -13.98
N PHE A 830 -24.01 -25.01 -13.91
CA PHE A 830 -24.50 -26.37 -13.72
C PHE A 830 -24.58 -27.04 -15.08
N GLY A 831 -23.73 -28.04 -15.30
CA GLY A 831 -23.56 -28.74 -16.57
C GLY A 831 -23.33 -30.23 -16.39
N VAL A 832 -22.98 -30.91 -17.48
CA VAL A 832 -22.60 -32.33 -17.48
C VAL A 832 -21.15 -32.49 -17.91
N ASN A 833 -20.43 -33.38 -17.23
CA ASN A 833 -19.05 -33.74 -17.55
C ASN A 833 -19.01 -34.70 -18.74
N THR A 834 -18.38 -34.29 -19.84
CA THR A 834 -18.32 -35.07 -21.09
C THR A 834 -17.44 -36.30 -21.02
N ASP A 835 -16.52 -36.37 -20.04
CA ASP A 835 -15.61 -37.52 -19.86
C ASP A 835 -16.29 -38.66 -19.09
N LEU A 836 -17.31 -38.33 -18.29
CA LEU A 836 -18.14 -39.32 -17.61
C LEU A 836 -19.16 -39.87 -18.60
N LYS A 837 -18.84 -41.02 -19.21
CA LYS A 837 -19.73 -41.72 -20.16
C LYS A 837 -21.17 -41.77 -19.63
N PHE A 838 -22.13 -41.46 -20.49
CA PHE A 838 -23.50 -41.90 -20.27
C PHE A 838 -23.46 -43.43 -20.23
N GLU A 839 -23.88 -44.04 -19.12
CA GLU A 839 -24.14 -45.48 -19.14
C GLU A 839 -25.13 -45.76 -20.27
N ALA A 840 -24.73 -46.61 -21.21
CA ALA A 840 -25.57 -47.03 -22.30
C ALA A 840 -26.83 -47.69 -21.73
N GLY A 841 -27.95 -46.99 -21.82
CA GLY A 841 -29.21 -47.40 -21.19
C GLY A 841 -30.39 -46.65 -21.77
N GLY A 842 -30.58 -46.73 -23.08
CA GLY A 842 -31.74 -46.21 -23.79
C GLY A 842 -31.49 -46.15 -25.29
N LYS A 843 -32.03 -47.12 -26.03
CA LYS A 843 -31.96 -47.20 -27.49
C LYS A 843 -32.48 -45.90 -28.12
N ASN A 844 -31.67 -45.29 -28.97
CA ASN A 844 -32.17 -44.54 -30.12
C ASN A 844 -32.29 -45.55 -31.26
N ASP A 845 -33.53 -45.90 -31.61
CA ASP A 845 -33.97 -46.02 -33.00
C ASP A 845 -34.88 -44.81 -33.26
#